data_AF-A0A9D8QWF7-F1
#
_entry.id   AF-A0A9D8QWF7-F1
#
_cell.length_a   1.000
_cell.length_b   1.000
_cell.length_c   1.000
_cell.angle_alpha   90.00
_cell.angle_beta   90.00
_cell.angle_gamma   90.00
#
_symmetry.space_group_name_H-M   'P 1'
#
loop_
_entity.id
_entity.type
_entity.pdbx_description
1 polymer ?
#
loop_
_entity_poly.entity_id
_entity_poly.type
_entity_poly.pdbx_seq_one_letter_code
_entity_poly.pdbx_strand_id
1 'polypeptide(L)'
;AAIAGGFALYGVAATLSDSKNPLFITTAILGLLMTAALVALFILNRKKAPMVPVFIIVLFVPVYTVMAHWWDNEQRGHLFGFWYGHDMFTPPFEQADGTPLYPEMTKSAILFGGTDPGRFCPTYMIFCESFIPPEKRRDPKFDRRDVYIITQNALADEPYLDYIRAHYFRSSQKDMPFFSELVKTNTAKMPGFIGKPIDWFAQKLDNTFMAYGAKVEAKRRSEGVYPPKEIYTPSDIDFYNAYMEYMRDATERAEKGMLRPGEIFDPRTGTVSGQGAVMGINGLLTKVIFDHNPTNEFFVEESFALDWMFPYLTPYGIILKLNREPVVEFTQELVDKDHEFWCKYMDRLCGNWITYDTSISELCDFAVDVYLKGDFSNYKGDMKFIRDNDAQKSFSKLRSAVTGLYWWRVNYATSTEEQQRLLKEAEFAGKQAFAICPFSPEALYKLVNVLAVQSRFDEAIDLALTTLRFDPENRGIEEVIATIIRMRDEYKRGQQSATIQQLEGLYRADTNHISNTVALATAYLNDNRVAEAQELLLNVMPRLKKLNDENPGDPENAMYLFATYTMTSQEDQARQVITNLLKNKDLSLTGVIAAAQAMLKIGDADATLSILQRAVEMAPDNAEILYDLAAIECILGDQALSLEHLTHAIELNQVQRQTNPAARDILSVLQQDQRFEKLRNDPNFPKK
;
A
#
# COMPACT_ATOMS: atom_id res chain seq x y z
N ALA A 1 -22.49 39.44 2.75
CA ALA A 1 -23.33 38.96 1.62
C ALA A 1 -22.45 38.55 0.44
N ALA A 2 -21.80 39.46 -0.29
CA ALA A 2 -20.94 39.10 -1.44
C ALA A 2 -19.80 38.13 -1.07
N ILE A 3 -19.11 38.37 0.07
CA ILE A 3 -18.06 37.46 0.58
C ILE A 3 -18.62 36.06 0.85
N ALA A 4 -19.77 35.95 1.51
CA ALA A 4 -20.42 34.66 1.77
C ALA A 4 -20.83 33.94 0.48
N GLY A 5 -21.36 34.69 -0.51
CA GLY A 5 -21.67 34.14 -1.83
C GLY A 5 -20.43 33.63 -2.58
N GLY A 6 -19.31 34.35 -2.46
CA GLY A 6 -18.01 33.90 -2.96
C GLY A 6 -17.55 32.58 -2.32
N PHE A 7 -17.62 32.47 -0.99
CA PHE A 7 -17.31 31.22 -0.29
C PHE A 7 -18.24 30.07 -0.67
N ALA A 8 -19.54 30.32 -0.85
CA ALA A 8 -20.48 29.28 -1.24
C ALA A 8 -20.28 28.81 -2.69
N LEU A 9 -19.97 29.73 -3.61
CA LEU A 9 -19.59 29.39 -5.00
C LEU A 9 -18.29 28.58 -5.03
N TYR A 10 -17.28 29.01 -4.27
CA TYR A 10 -16.04 28.27 -4.10
C TYR A 10 -16.31 26.87 -3.53
N GLY A 11 -17.16 26.75 -2.49
CA GLY A 11 -17.52 25.48 -1.89
C GLY A 11 -18.17 24.52 -2.88
N VAL A 12 -19.08 24.98 -3.74
CA VAL A 12 -19.66 24.17 -4.81
C VAL A 12 -18.63 23.79 -5.86
N ALA A 13 -17.80 24.74 -6.31
CA ALA A 13 -16.77 24.49 -7.30
C ALA A 13 -15.74 23.45 -6.81
N ALA A 14 -15.28 23.59 -5.56
CA ALA A 14 -14.39 22.65 -4.90
C ALA A 14 -15.06 21.28 -4.72
N THR A 15 -16.32 21.23 -4.28
CA THR A 15 -17.03 19.94 -4.15
C THR A 15 -17.18 19.23 -5.49
N LEU A 16 -17.44 19.97 -6.57
CA LEU A 16 -17.56 19.39 -7.92
C LEU A 16 -16.21 18.96 -8.52
N SER A 17 -15.10 19.60 -8.15
CA SER A 17 -13.77 19.16 -8.55
C SER A 17 -13.32 17.92 -7.76
N ASP A 18 -13.65 17.88 -6.48
CA ASP A 18 -13.07 16.94 -5.54
C ASP A 18 -13.97 15.72 -5.31
N SER A 19 -15.28 15.83 -5.55
CA SER A 19 -16.22 14.74 -5.31
C SER A 19 -17.28 14.56 -6.40
N LYS A 20 -17.60 13.28 -6.66
CA LYS A 20 -18.76 12.85 -7.44
C LYS A 20 -19.93 12.34 -6.58
N ASN A 21 -19.81 12.38 -5.25
CA ASN A 21 -20.89 11.90 -4.37
C ASN A 21 -22.12 12.83 -4.48
N PRO A 22 -23.30 12.31 -4.89
CA PRO A 22 -24.50 13.13 -5.05
C PRO A 22 -24.92 13.84 -3.76
N LEU A 23 -24.69 13.24 -2.58
CA LEU A 23 -25.05 13.83 -1.30
C LEU A 23 -24.18 15.06 -0.99
N PHE A 24 -22.88 15.00 -1.26
CA PHE A 24 -21.98 16.15 -1.06
C PHE A 24 -22.30 17.27 -2.05
N ILE A 25 -22.50 16.93 -3.32
CA ILE A 25 -22.87 17.91 -4.35
C ILE A 25 -24.20 18.59 -4.01
N THR A 26 -25.23 17.82 -3.64
CA THR A 26 -26.54 18.40 -3.26
C THR A 26 -26.46 19.25 -1.99
N THR A 27 -25.64 18.86 -1.01
CA THR A 27 -25.39 19.65 0.21
C THR A 27 -24.71 20.98 -0.11
N ALA A 28 -23.68 20.96 -0.96
CA ALA A 28 -22.99 22.17 -1.40
C ALA A 28 -23.93 23.12 -2.16
N ILE A 29 -24.75 22.58 -3.07
CA ILE A 29 -25.77 23.35 -3.81
C ILE A 29 -26.79 23.96 -2.84
N LEU A 30 -27.25 23.23 -1.83
CA LEU A 30 -28.15 23.76 -0.80
C LEU A 30 -27.52 24.96 -0.07
N GLY A 31 -26.25 24.84 0.33
CA GLY A 31 -25.50 25.94 0.95
C GLY A 31 -25.40 27.18 0.06
N LEU A 32 -25.16 26.99 -1.25
CA LEU A 32 -25.17 28.05 -2.24
C LEU A 32 -26.54 28.72 -2.38
N LEU A 33 -27.61 27.93 -2.52
CA LEU A 33 -28.97 28.44 -2.65
C LEU A 33 -29.39 29.26 -1.42
N MET A 34 -29.10 28.78 -0.21
CA MET A 34 -29.37 29.50 1.03
C MET A 34 -28.62 30.85 1.08
N THR A 35 -27.34 30.84 0.69
CA THR A 35 -26.51 32.05 0.69
C THR A 35 -26.97 33.04 -0.37
N ALA A 36 -27.29 32.57 -1.58
CA ALA A 36 -27.80 33.40 -2.67
C ALA A 36 -29.15 34.04 -2.31
N ALA A 37 -30.06 33.28 -1.70
CA ALA A 37 -31.33 33.80 -1.21
C ALA A 37 -31.14 34.89 -0.14
N LEU A 38 -30.22 34.69 0.80
CA LEU A 38 -29.89 35.67 1.83
C LEU A 38 -29.30 36.96 1.23
N VAL A 39 -28.39 36.83 0.26
CA VAL A 39 -27.81 37.97 -0.48
C VAL A 39 -28.90 38.75 -1.20
N ALA A 40 -29.77 38.06 -1.95
CA ALA A 40 -30.88 38.69 -2.68
C ALA A 40 -31.82 39.44 -1.73
N LEU A 41 -32.19 38.84 -0.59
CA LEU A 41 -33.04 39.48 0.42
C LEU A 41 -32.47 40.79 0.95
N PHE A 42 -31.17 40.84 1.27
CA PHE A 42 -30.52 42.05 1.75
C PHE A 42 -30.34 43.11 0.65
N ILE A 43 -30.13 42.70 -0.60
CA ILE A 43 -30.07 43.63 -1.75
C ILE A 43 -31.42 44.29 -1.99
N LEU A 44 -32.51 43.51 -1.91
CA LEU A 44 -33.88 43.99 -2.13
C LEU A 44 -34.39 44.85 -0.95
N ASN A 45 -33.85 44.66 0.26
CA ASN A 45 -34.34 45.31 1.49
C ASN A 45 -33.26 46.14 2.21
N ARG A 46 -32.69 47.13 1.52
CA ARG A 46 -31.53 47.91 2.02
C ARG A 46 -31.80 48.79 3.25
N LYS A 47 -33.05 49.19 3.49
CA LYS A 47 -33.41 50.15 4.55
C LYS A 47 -33.84 49.48 5.86
N LYS A 48 -34.37 48.26 5.79
CA LYS A 48 -34.88 47.51 6.95
C LYS A 48 -34.72 46.02 6.70
N ALA A 49 -34.12 45.31 7.64
CA ALA A 49 -33.89 43.87 7.49
C ALA A 49 -35.21 43.08 7.46
N PRO A 50 -35.44 42.21 6.45
CA PRO A 50 -36.64 41.39 6.34
C PRO A 50 -36.51 40.16 7.25
N MET A 51 -36.74 40.33 8.56
CA MET A 51 -36.44 39.31 9.57
C MET A 51 -37.21 37.99 9.37
N VAL A 52 -38.47 38.03 8.92
CA VAL A 52 -39.27 36.81 8.70
C VAL A 52 -38.66 35.91 7.61
N PRO A 53 -38.38 36.40 6.39
CA PRO A 53 -37.65 35.62 5.38
C PRO A 53 -36.26 35.13 5.84
N VAL A 54 -35.53 35.95 6.60
CA VAL A 54 -34.23 35.54 7.16
C VAL A 54 -34.41 34.34 8.09
N PHE A 55 -35.38 34.36 9.00
CA PHE A 55 -35.67 33.23 9.88
C PHE A 55 -36.08 31.97 9.10
N ILE A 56 -36.86 32.12 8.01
CA ILE A 56 -37.20 30.98 7.15
C ILE A 56 -35.95 30.32 6.55
N ILE A 57 -34.98 31.10 6.07
CA ILE A 57 -33.71 30.56 5.54
C ILE A 57 -32.90 29.89 6.67
N VAL A 58 -32.86 30.50 7.85
CA VAL A 58 -32.14 29.93 9.01
C VAL A 58 -32.71 28.58 9.44
N LEU A 59 -34.02 28.32 9.24
CA LEU A 59 -34.63 27.01 9.49
C LEU A 59 -34.07 25.88 8.59
N PHE A 60 -33.37 26.20 7.49
CA PHE A 60 -32.69 25.21 6.66
C PHE A 60 -31.26 24.89 7.11
N VAL A 61 -30.67 25.65 8.04
CA VAL A 61 -29.32 25.37 8.57
C VAL A 61 -29.23 23.98 9.23
N PRO A 62 -30.22 23.52 10.03
CA PRO A 62 -30.22 22.15 10.53
C PRO A 62 -30.24 21.09 9.42
N VAL A 63 -30.99 21.33 8.32
CA VAL A 63 -31.04 20.39 7.18
C VAL A 63 -29.67 20.28 6.52
N TYR A 64 -29.00 21.42 6.27
CA TYR A 64 -27.63 21.45 5.76
C TYR A 64 -26.68 20.67 6.68
N THR A 65 -26.75 20.92 7.99
CA THR A 65 -25.89 20.25 8.98
C THR A 65 -26.11 18.73 8.96
N VAL A 66 -27.37 18.28 8.92
CA VAL A 66 -27.69 16.86 8.83
C VAL A 66 -27.13 16.26 7.54
N MET A 67 -27.35 16.89 6.37
CA MET A 67 -26.89 16.34 5.09
C MET A 67 -25.36 16.29 4.99
N ALA A 68 -24.67 17.33 5.49
CA ALA A 68 -23.21 17.41 5.47
C ALA A 68 -22.54 16.32 6.31
N HIS A 69 -23.22 15.84 7.36
CA HIS A 69 -22.67 14.86 8.28
C HIS A 69 -23.27 13.46 8.11
N TRP A 70 -24.37 13.31 7.36
CA TRP A 70 -25.11 12.04 7.25
C TRP A 70 -24.21 10.90 6.76
N TRP A 71 -23.39 11.16 5.74
CA TRP A 71 -22.49 10.16 5.17
C TRP A 71 -21.51 9.58 6.18
N ASP A 72 -20.91 10.42 7.03
CA ASP A 72 -19.91 9.96 8.00
C ASP A 72 -20.55 9.38 9.27
N ASN A 73 -21.82 9.71 9.55
CA ASN A 73 -22.45 9.44 10.86
C ASN A 73 -23.60 8.43 10.85
N GLU A 74 -24.20 8.07 9.70
CA GLU A 74 -25.29 7.07 9.68
C GLU A 74 -24.76 5.66 10.00
N GLN A 75 -25.13 5.12 11.16
CA GLN A 75 -24.64 3.82 11.70
C GLN A 75 -25.58 2.63 11.42
N ARG A 76 -26.72 2.84 10.76
CA ARG A 76 -27.70 1.76 10.53
C ARG A 76 -27.12 0.65 9.68
N GLY A 77 -27.12 -0.55 10.25
CA GLY A 77 -26.64 -1.75 9.57
C GLY A 77 -25.12 -1.79 9.39
N HIS A 78 -24.36 -0.96 10.12
CA HIS A 78 -22.92 -1.12 10.24
C HIS A 78 -22.66 -2.41 11.03
N LEU A 79 -22.16 -3.42 10.32
CA LEU A 79 -21.93 -4.76 10.87
C LEU A 79 -20.45 -5.03 11.11
N PHE A 80 -19.57 -4.02 11.03
CA PHE A 80 -18.13 -4.17 11.26
C PHE A 80 -17.82 -5.02 12.49
N GLY A 81 -18.27 -4.59 13.68
CA GLY A 81 -17.98 -5.31 14.92
C GLY A 81 -18.56 -6.73 14.94
N PHE A 82 -19.70 -6.95 14.26
CA PHE A 82 -20.27 -8.28 14.10
C PHE A 82 -19.43 -9.12 13.13
N TRP A 83 -19.21 -8.72 11.88
CA TRP A 83 -18.41 -9.48 10.91
C TRP A 83 -17.01 -9.75 11.44
N TYR A 84 -16.33 -8.72 11.93
CA TYR A 84 -14.97 -8.85 12.43
C TYR A 84 -14.90 -9.79 13.64
N GLY A 85 -15.77 -9.60 14.64
CA GLY A 85 -15.78 -10.42 15.85
C GLY A 85 -16.38 -11.82 15.67
N HIS A 86 -17.41 -11.98 14.85
CA HIS A 86 -18.07 -13.26 14.57
C HIS A 86 -17.23 -14.12 13.64
N ASP A 87 -16.79 -13.57 12.50
CA ASP A 87 -16.20 -14.37 11.42
C ASP A 87 -14.78 -14.84 11.75
N MET A 88 -14.09 -14.22 12.72
CA MET A 88 -12.84 -14.75 13.27
C MET A 88 -13.06 -16.02 14.10
N PHE A 89 -14.23 -16.17 14.72
CA PHE A 89 -14.61 -17.33 15.52
C PHE A 89 -15.28 -18.41 14.67
N THR A 90 -16.17 -17.99 13.77
CA THR A 90 -17.01 -18.83 12.94
C THR A 90 -16.90 -18.36 11.49
N PRO A 91 -15.85 -18.80 10.75
CA PRO A 91 -15.67 -18.42 9.35
C PRO A 91 -16.92 -18.73 8.51
N PRO A 92 -17.41 -17.79 7.68
CA PRO A 92 -18.78 -17.83 7.18
C PRO A 92 -18.98 -18.64 5.89
N PHE A 93 -17.93 -19.26 5.34
CA PHE A 93 -17.98 -19.85 4.01
C PHE A 93 -17.81 -21.37 4.04
N GLU A 94 -18.53 -22.02 3.13
CA GLU A 94 -18.49 -23.44 2.86
C GLU A 94 -17.81 -23.72 1.51
N GLN A 95 -17.24 -24.92 1.39
CA GLN A 95 -16.78 -25.53 0.16
C GLN A 95 -17.97 -26.00 -0.70
N ALA A 96 -17.71 -26.43 -1.93
CA ALA A 96 -18.75 -26.89 -2.86
C ALA A 96 -19.52 -28.13 -2.36
N ASP A 97 -18.94 -28.92 -1.47
CA ASP A 97 -19.56 -30.12 -0.88
C ASP A 97 -20.40 -29.81 0.39
N GLY A 98 -20.51 -28.53 0.77
CA GLY A 98 -21.23 -28.08 1.96
C GLY A 98 -20.43 -28.21 3.27
N THR A 99 -19.16 -28.59 3.22
CA THR A 99 -18.28 -28.55 4.40
C THR A 99 -17.74 -27.14 4.64
N PRO A 100 -17.47 -26.71 5.89
CA PRO A 100 -16.86 -25.41 6.13
C PRO A 100 -15.48 -25.27 5.44
N LEU A 101 -15.23 -24.12 4.81
CA LEU A 101 -13.94 -23.81 4.18
C LEU A 101 -12.83 -23.67 5.23
N TYR A 102 -13.17 -23.01 6.34
CA TYR A 102 -12.42 -23.09 7.58
C TYR A 102 -13.37 -23.62 8.67
N PRO A 103 -12.91 -24.54 9.53
CA PRO A 103 -13.74 -25.00 10.65
C PRO A 103 -14.03 -23.83 11.60
N GLU A 104 -15.03 -23.98 12.46
CA GLU A 104 -15.20 -23.07 13.60
C GLU A 104 -14.01 -23.20 14.56
N MET A 105 -13.57 -22.08 15.15
CA MET A 105 -12.46 -22.08 16.10
C MET A 105 -12.79 -23.00 17.28
N THR A 106 -11.85 -23.87 17.63
CA THR A 106 -12.10 -24.95 18.60
C THR A 106 -12.47 -24.44 19.98
N LYS A 107 -13.16 -25.30 20.74
CA LYS A 107 -13.46 -25.02 22.14
C LYS A 107 -12.21 -24.87 22.97
N SER A 108 -12.24 -23.97 23.95
CA SER A 108 -11.07 -23.68 24.80
C SER A 108 -9.85 -23.15 24.04
N ALA A 109 -10.02 -22.63 22.83
CA ALA A 109 -8.94 -21.97 22.10
C ALA A 109 -8.47 -20.68 22.81
N ILE A 110 -7.20 -20.35 22.62
CA ILE A 110 -6.60 -19.09 23.06
C ILE A 110 -6.45 -18.18 21.83
N LEU A 111 -7.12 -17.03 21.86
CA LEU A 111 -7.02 -16.00 20.83
C LEU A 111 -6.13 -14.87 21.34
N PHE A 112 -5.03 -14.61 20.62
CA PHE A 112 -4.24 -13.40 20.78
C PHE A 112 -4.82 -12.28 19.93
N GLY A 113 -5.41 -11.27 20.57
CA GLY A 113 -5.91 -10.04 19.95
C GLY A 113 -4.83 -8.96 19.93
N GLY A 114 -4.25 -8.69 18.77
CA GLY A 114 -3.17 -7.75 18.60
C GLY A 114 -3.63 -6.31 18.50
N THR A 115 -4.70 -6.03 17.77
CA THR A 115 -5.17 -4.66 17.53
C THR A 115 -6.27 -4.27 18.51
N ASP A 116 -6.60 -2.97 18.58
CA ASP A 116 -7.72 -2.51 19.41
C ASP A 116 -9.03 -3.21 19.00
N PRO A 117 -9.41 -3.30 17.70
CA PRO A 117 -10.53 -4.13 17.27
C PRO A 117 -10.33 -5.62 17.53
N GLY A 118 -9.12 -6.14 17.30
CA GLY A 118 -8.72 -7.53 17.56
C GLY A 118 -8.85 -7.97 19.00
N ARG A 119 -8.79 -7.04 19.95
CA ARG A 119 -9.09 -7.29 21.36
C ARG A 119 -10.55 -6.99 21.69
N PHE A 120 -11.06 -5.84 21.25
CA PHE A 120 -12.36 -5.32 21.66
C PHE A 120 -13.53 -6.13 21.08
N CYS A 121 -13.57 -6.31 19.75
CA CYS A 121 -14.65 -7.02 19.07
C CYS A 121 -14.84 -8.45 19.59
N PRO A 122 -13.81 -9.31 19.70
CA PRO A 122 -14.00 -10.64 20.26
C PRO A 122 -14.39 -10.60 21.75
N THR A 123 -13.87 -9.66 22.54
CA THR A 123 -14.30 -9.48 23.93
C THR A 123 -15.80 -9.18 24.00
N TYR A 124 -16.31 -8.28 23.14
CA TYR A 124 -17.74 -7.99 23.05
C TYR A 124 -18.55 -9.22 22.64
N MET A 125 -18.09 -9.98 21.64
CA MET A 125 -18.80 -11.19 21.20
C MET A 125 -18.86 -12.26 22.30
N ILE A 126 -17.78 -12.44 23.06
CA ILE A 126 -17.70 -13.39 24.18
C ILE A 126 -18.57 -12.92 25.36
N PHE A 127 -18.42 -11.68 25.82
CA PHE A 127 -19.02 -11.21 27.08
C PHE A 127 -20.37 -10.51 26.93
N CYS A 128 -20.78 -10.17 25.71
CA CYS A 128 -22.08 -9.56 25.43
C CYS A 128 -22.94 -10.47 24.54
N GLU A 129 -22.54 -10.72 23.29
CA GLU A 129 -23.38 -11.47 22.33
C GLU A 129 -23.71 -12.88 22.85
N SER A 130 -22.72 -13.59 23.40
CA SER A 130 -22.89 -14.96 23.91
C SER A 130 -23.77 -15.06 25.18
N PHE A 131 -24.09 -13.94 25.84
CA PHE A 131 -24.99 -13.90 27.01
C PHE A 131 -26.43 -13.49 26.66
N ILE A 132 -26.65 -12.94 25.47
CA ILE A 132 -28.00 -12.66 24.96
C ILE A 132 -28.73 -13.99 24.79
N PRO A 133 -30.03 -14.14 25.11
CA PRO A 133 -30.77 -15.36 24.80
C PRO A 133 -30.69 -15.73 23.30
N PRO A 134 -30.51 -17.01 22.92
CA PRO A 134 -30.31 -17.41 21.52
C PRO A 134 -31.32 -16.84 20.52
N GLU A 135 -32.58 -16.73 20.91
CA GLU A 135 -33.67 -16.19 20.08
C GLU A 135 -33.58 -14.68 19.81
N LYS A 136 -32.67 -13.97 20.49
CA LYS A 136 -32.41 -12.53 20.31
C LYS A 136 -31.04 -12.24 19.68
N ARG A 137 -30.21 -13.26 19.46
CA ARG A 137 -28.90 -13.12 18.81
C ARG A 137 -29.07 -12.99 17.30
N ARG A 138 -28.09 -12.37 16.64
CA ARG A 138 -28.05 -12.33 15.17
C ARG A 138 -27.73 -13.71 14.59
N ASP A 139 -26.79 -14.43 15.21
CA ASP A 139 -26.61 -15.86 15.02
C ASP A 139 -27.08 -16.59 16.31
N PRO A 140 -28.23 -17.30 16.26
CA PRO A 140 -28.73 -18.05 17.40
C PRO A 140 -27.79 -19.14 17.93
N LYS A 141 -26.84 -19.62 17.10
CA LYS A 141 -25.90 -20.69 17.48
C LYS A 141 -24.60 -20.16 18.08
N PHE A 142 -24.32 -18.87 17.93
CA PHE A 142 -23.05 -18.28 18.37
C PHE A 142 -22.95 -18.24 19.90
N ASP A 143 -21.98 -18.96 20.48
CA ASP A 143 -21.63 -18.89 21.90
C ASP A 143 -20.15 -19.22 22.09
N ARG A 144 -19.35 -18.19 22.44
CA ARG A 144 -17.88 -18.30 22.55
C ARG A 144 -17.36 -18.02 23.96
N ARG A 145 -18.20 -18.22 24.98
CA ARG A 145 -17.81 -18.11 26.42
C ARG A 145 -16.70 -19.07 26.84
N ASP A 146 -16.38 -20.02 25.97
CA ASP A 146 -15.35 -21.02 26.16
C ASP A 146 -13.96 -20.60 25.64
N VAL A 147 -13.83 -19.45 24.98
CA VAL A 147 -12.56 -18.95 24.43
C VAL A 147 -11.82 -18.05 25.42
N TYR A 148 -10.50 -18.17 25.43
CA TYR A 148 -9.61 -17.26 26.17
C TYR A 148 -9.12 -16.15 25.25
N ILE A 149 -9.59 -14.92 25.45
CA ILE A 149 -9.10 -13.74 24.71
C ILE A 149 -7.99 -13.05 25.50
N ILE A 150 -6.78 -12.95 24.93
CA ILE A 150 -5.58 -12.32 25.51
C ILE A 150 -5.03 -11.30 24.49
N THR A 151 -4.57 -10.12 24.90
CA THR A 151 -3.84 -9.24 23.99
C THR A 151 -2.35 -9.54 24.07
N GLN A 152 -1.68 -9.55 22.92
CA GLN A 152 -0.23 -9.70 22.86
C GLN A 152 0.52 -8.42 23.28
N ASN A 153 -0.12 -7.24 23.35
CA ASN A 153 0.60 -5.97 23.52
C ASN A 153 0.89 -5.57 24.96
N ALA A 154 0.19 -6.16 25.94
CA ALA A 154 0.23 -5.72 27.33
C ALA A 154 0.71 -6.82 28.29
N LEU A 155 1.30 -7.91 27.80
CA LEU A 155 1.74 -9.02 28.66
C LEU A 155 2.90 -8.64 29.59
N ALA A 156 3.68 -7.62 29.24
CA ALA A 156 4.68 -7.02 30.09
C ALA A 156 4.10 -6.05 31.15
N ASP A 157 2.80 -5.73 31.10
CA ASP A 157 2.13 -4.81 32.02
C ASP A 157 1.45 -5.59 33.16
N GLU A 158 1.89 -5.35 34.40
CA GLU A 158 1.42 -6.10 35.58
C GLU A 158 -0.09 -5.94 35.85
N PRO A 159 -0.68 -4.73 35.81
CA PRO A 159 -2.13 -4.54 35.86
C PRO A 159 -2.91 -5.37 34.82
N TYR A 160 -2.37 -5.52 33.61
CA TYR A 160 -3.00 -6.34 32.59
C TYR A 160 -2.90 -7.84 32.92
N LEU A 161 -1.74 -8.30 33.40
CA LEU A 161 -1.55 -9.67 33.87
C LEU A 161 -2.52 -10.02 35.01
N ASP A 162 -2.73 -9.12 35.95
CA ASP A 162 -3.71 -9.28 37.04
C ASP A 162 -5.14 -9.43 36.50
N TYR A 163 -5.50 -8.61 35.52
CA TYR A 163 -6.80 -8.71 34.86
C TYR A 163 -7.00 -10.06 34.18
N ILE A 164 -6.04 -10.56 33.37
CA ILE A 164 -6.18 -11.86 32.70
C ILE A 164 -6.07 -13.04 33.67
N ARG A 165 -5.24 -12.97 34.72
CA ARG A 165 -5.18 -13.98 35.79
C ARG A 165 -6.52 -14.07 36.51
N ALA A 166 -7.15 -12.93 36.83
CA ALA A 166 -8.48 -12.94 37.45
C ALA A 166 -9.53 -13.65 36.58
N HIS A 167 -9.44 -13.55 35.26
CA HIS A 167 -10.38 -14.20 34.33
C HIS A 167 -10.04 -15.69 34.16
N TYR A 168 -8.78 -15.99 33.83
CA TYR A 168 -8.37 -17.26 33.23
C TYR A 168 -7.35 -18.08 34.03
N PHE A 169 -6.72 -17.50 35.06
CA PHE A 169 -5.78 -18.19 35.94
C PHE A 169 -6.02 -17.81 37.42
N ARG A 170 -7.28 -17.95 37.85
CA ARG A 170 -7.77 -17.36 39.10
C ARG A 170 -7.09 -17.93 40.33
N SER A 171 -6.73 -19.21 40.31
CA SER A 171 -5.97 -19.85 41.39
C SER A 171 -4.62 -19.20 41.69
N SER A 172 -4.02 -18.54 40.69
CA SER A 172 -2.75 -17.82 40.80
C SER A 172 -2.92 -16.32 41.05
N GLN A 173 -4.14 -15.80 41.05
CA GLN A 173 -4.38 -14.37 41.25
C GLN A 173 -4.27 -13.96 42.71
N LYS A 174 -3.53 -12.88 42.97
CA LYS A 174 -3.40 -12.28 44.30
C LYS A 174 -4.29 -11.04 44.39
N ASP A 175 -5.34 -11.11 45.20
CA ASP A 175 -6.19 -9.95 45.43
C ASP A 175 -5.57 -9.03 46.50
N MET A 176 -5.38 -7.76 46.15
CA MET A 176 -4.82 -6.77 47.07
C MET A 176 -5.86 -6.30 48.10
N PRO A 177 -5.52 -6.25 49.41
CA PRO A 177 -6.42 -5.71 50.44
C PRO A 177 -6.53 -4.18 50.32
N PHE A 178 -7.46 -3.72 49.49
CA PHE A 178 -7.63 -2.32 49.07
C PHE A 178 -7.64 -1.33 50.24
N PHE A 179 -8.44 -1.58 51.28
CA PHE A 179 -8.58 -0.64 52.40
C PHE A 179 -7.31 -0.59 53.23
N SER A 180 -6.67 -1.74 53.46
CA SER A 180 -5.37 -1.79 54.14
C SER A 180 -4.30 -1.04 53.36
N GLU A 181 -4.21 -1.20 52.04
CA GLU A 181 -3.22 -0.48 51.22
C GLU A 181 -3.49 1.04 51.14
N LEU A 182 -4.76 1.43 51.01
CA LEU A 182 -5.19 2.84 51.01
C LEU A 182 -4.82 3.55 52.33
N VAL A 183 -4.86 2.81 53.43
CA VAL A 183 -4.63 3.33 54.77
C VAL A 183 -3.17 3.26 55.18
N LYS A 184 -2.43 2.20 54.80
CA LYS A 184 -0.99 2.01 55.09
C LYS A 184 -0.14 3.19 54.65
N THR A 185 -0.44 3.77 53.50
CA THR A 185 0.26 4.96 52.97
C THR A 185 0.10 6.20 53.87
N ASN A 186 -0.97 6.25 54.68
CA ASN A 186 -1.29 7.36 55.58
C ASN A 186 -1.01 7.06 57.06
N THR A 187 -1.13 5.80 57.52
CA THR A 187 -0.91 5.40 58.92
C THR A 187 0.56 5.14 59.25
N ALA A 188 1.43 4.84 58.27
CA ALA A 188 2.87 4.67 58.48
C ALA A 188 3.57 5.91 59.08
N LYS A 189 2.93 7.08 59.00
CA LYS A 189 3.42 8.36 59.56
C LYS A 189 2.76 8.74 60.90
N MET A 190 1.86 7.90 61.44
CA MET A 190 1.10 8.21 62.67
C MET A 190 1.59 7.43 63.90
N PRO A 191 1.45 7.98 65.12
CA PRO A 191 1.75 7.26 66.36
C PRO A 191 0.91 5.98 66.49
N GLY A 192 1.53 4.89 66.98
CA GLY A 192 0.93 3.55 67.01
C GLY A 192 -0.37 3.38 67.83
N PHE A 193 -0.74 4.36 68.67
CA PHE A 193 -2.03 4.35 69.38
C PHE A 193 -3.21 4.83 68.52
N ILE A 194 -2.94 5.56 67.43
CA ILE A 194 -3.95 6.04 66.46
C ILE A 194 -3.99 5.12 65.23
N GLY A 195 -2.83 4.62 64.78
CA GLY A 195 -2.74 3.76 63.60
C GLY A 195 -3.38 2.38 63.78
N LYS A 196 -3.19 1.72 64.93
CA LYS A 196 -3.65 0.32 65.14
C LYS A 196 -5.16 0.11 65.02
N PRO A 197 -6.04 0.96 65.60
CA PRO A 197 -7.49 0.82 65.41
C PRO A 197 -7.93 1.04 63.96
N ILE A 198 -7.27 1.96 63.25
CA ILE A 198 -7.52 2.27 61.85
C ILE A 198 -7.10 1.09 60.95
N ASP A 199 -5.92 0.53 61.17
CA ASP A 199 -5.43 -0.66 60.45
C ASP A 199 -6.33 -1.88 60.71
N TRP A 200 -6.79 -2.09 61.95
CA TRP A 200 -7.74 -3.14 62.30
C TRP A 200 -9.08 -2.98 61.56
N PHE A 201 -9.60 -1.75 61.49
CA PHE A 201 -10.84 -1.48 60.80
C PHE A 201 -10.71 -1.68 59.29
N ALA A 202 -9.60 -1.21 58.69
CA ALA A 202 -9.28 -1.43 57.28
C ALA A 202 -9.21 -2.93 56.94
N GLN A 203 -8.50 -3.72 57.76
CA GLN A 203 -8.44 -5.18 57.62
C GLN A 203 -9.83 -5.84 57.73
N LYS A 204 -10.72 -5.31 58.58
CA LYS A 204 -12.08 -5.85 58.70
C LYS A 204 -12.92 -5.56 57.46
N LEU A 205 -12.78 -4.37 56.88
CA LEU A 205 -13.39 -4.02 55.60
C LEU A 205 -12.86 -4.92 54.48
N ASP A 206 -11.54 -5.09 54.38
CA ASP A 206 -10.92 -5.98 53.38
C ASP A 206 -11.47 -7.40 53.48
N ASN A 207 -11.45 -8.01 54.67
CA ASN A 207 -11.99 -9.35 54.86
C ASN A 207 -13.46 -9.48 54.43
N THR A 208 -14.27 -8.43 54.66
CA THR A 208 -15.70 -8.42 54.30
C THR A 208 -15.88 -8.31 52.79
N PHE A 209 -15.18 -7.37 52.14
CA PHE A 209 -15.24 -7.18 50.70
C PHE A 209 -14.64 -8.36 49.93
N MET A 210 -13.55 -8.96 50.42
CA MET A 210 -12.95 -10.16 49.83
C MET A 210 -13.89 -11.37 49.94
N ALA A 211 -14.56 -11.57 51.08
CA ALA A 211 -15.54 -12.65 51.22
C ALA A 211 -16.74 -12.45 50.27
N TYR A 212 -17.21 -11.22 50.10
CA TYR A 212 -18.26 -10.89 49.13
C TYR A 212 -17.78 -11.11 47.69
N GLY A 213 -16.56 -10.66 47.36
CA GLY A 213 -15.92 -10.87 46.06
C GLY A 213 -15.80 -12.34 45.71
N ALA A 214 -15.31 -13.17 46.64
CA ALA A 214 -15.22 -14.62 46.46
C ALA A 214 -16.60 -15.27 46.18
N LYS A 215 -17.65 -14.80 46.85
CA LYS A 215 -19.03 -15.27 46.58
C LYS A 215 -19.51 -14.87 45.18
N VAL A 216 -19.28 -13.62 44.77
CA VAL A 216 -19.64 -13.13 43.43
C VAL A 216 -18.86 -13.90 42.35
N GLU A 217 -17.57 -14.13 42.59
CA GLU A 217 -16.70 -14.87 41.67
C GLU A 217 -17.14 -16.33 41.51
N ALA A 218 -17.42 -17.03 42.61
CA ALA A 218 -17.95 -18.39 42.58
C ALA A 218 -19.27 -18.48 41.79
N LYS A 219 -20.16 -17.51 41.99
CA LYS A 219 -21.41 -17.41 41.22
C LYS A 219 -21.13 -17.21 39.72
N ARG A 220 -20.35 -16.21 39.34
CA ARG A 220 -20.02 -15.91 37.93
C ARG A 220 -19.40 -17.11 37.21
N ARG A 221 -18.48 -17.83 37.87
CA ARG A 221 -17.89 -19.06 37.32
C ARG A 221 -18.92 -20.17 37.15
N SER A 222 -19.82 -20.36 38.11
CA SER A 222 -20.92 -21.34 37.98
C SER A 222 -21.91 -21.02 36.86
N GLU A 223 -22.07 -19.73 36.52
CA GLU A 223 -22.90 -19.26 35.39
C GLU A 223 -22.16 -19.34 34.04
N GLY A 224 -20.90 -19.80 34.01
CA GLY A 224 -20.10 -19.93 32.80
C GLY A 224 -19.62 -18.58 32.26
N VAL A 225 -19.34 -17.61 33.13
CA VAL A 225 -18.81 -16.30 32.70
C VAL A 225 -17.41 -16.43 32.09
N TYR A 226 -16.61 -17.33 32.62
CA TYR A 226 -15.26 -17.65 32.15
C TYR A 226 -15.18 -19.12 31.77
N PRO A 227 -14.23 -19.50 30.90
CA PRO A 227 -13.96 -20.90 30.61
C PRO A 227 -13.72 -21.71 31.90
N PRO A 228 -14.21 -22.96 31.96
CA PRO A 228 -14.18 -23.74 33.21
C PRO A 228 -12.78 -24.23 33.59
N LYS A 229 -11.89 -24.39 32.60
CA LYS A 229 -10.49 -24.75 32.84
C LYS A 229 -9.66 -23.49 32.94
N GLU A 230 -8.73 -23.45 33.88
CA GLU A 230 -7.74 -22.39 33.91
C GLU A 230 -6.64 -22.66 32.88
N ILE A 231 -6.06 -21.58 32.38
CA ILE A 231 -4.84 -21.61 31.55
C ILE A 231 -3.71 -20.98 32.33
N TYR A 232 -2.48 -21.37 32.00
CA TYR A 232 -1.30 -20.70 32.51
C TYR A 232 -1.16 -19.32 31.86
N THR A 233 -1.01 -18.28 32.67
CA THR A 233 -0.58 -16.94 32.25
C THR A 233 0.77 -16.62 32.89
N PRO A 234 1.61 -15.75 32.27
CA PRO A 234 2.98 -15.54 32.71
C PRO A 234 3.06 -15.05 34.16
N SER A 235 4.03 -15.57 34.90
CA SER A 235 4.41 -15.13 36.24
C SER A 235 5.51 -14.05 36.19
N ASP A 236 5.80 -13.45 37.34
CA ASP A 236 6.89 -12.46 37.46
C ASP A 236 8.26 -13.08 37.15
N ILE A 237 8.40 -14.40 37.38
CA ILE A 237 9.60 -15.16 37.03
C ILE A 237 9.71 -15.32 35.51
N ASP A 238 8.60 -15.61 34.83
CA ASP A 238 8.60 -15.70 33.36
C ASP A 238 8.90 -14.35 32.72
N PHE A 239 8.36 -13.27 33.29
CA PHE A 239 8.71 -11.91 32.89
C PHE A 239 10.20 -11.65 33.02
N TYR A 240 10.78 -11.98 34.18
CA TYR A 240 12.23 -11.82 34.39
C TYR A 240 13.04 -12.64 33.37
N ASN A 241 12.66 -13.89 33.12
CA ASN A 241 13.35 -14.75 32.16
C ASN A 241 13.25 -14.22 30.72
N ALA A 242 12.05 -13.83 30.28
CA ALA A 242 11.81 -13.23 28.97
C ALA A 242 12.60 -11.94 28.80
N TYR A 243 12.63 -11.08 29.83
CA TYR A 243 13.41 -9.85 29.83
C TYR A 243 14.91 -10.12 29.68
N MET A 244 15.46 -11.08 30.44
CA MET A 244 16.87 -11.45 30.36
C MET A 244 17.24 -12.10 29.01
N GLU A 245 16.38 -12.94 28.46
CA GLU A 245 16.56 -13.53 27.13
C GLU A 245 16.60 -12.45 26.05
N TYR A 246 15.62 -11.54 26.06
CA TYR A 246 15.56 -10.42 25.14
C TYR A 246 16.79 -9.50 25.27
N MET A 247 17.24 -9.19 26.49
CA MET A 247 18.44 -8.39 26.71
C MET A 247 19.69 -9.02 26.10
N ARG A 248 19.86 -10.34 26.23
CA ARG A 248 21.00 -11.06 25.65
C ARG A 248 20.99 -10.95 24.13
N ASP A 249 19.84 -11.24 23.51
CA ASP A 249 19.66 -11.12 22.06
C ASP A 249 19.90 -9.68 21.55
N ALA A 250 19.32 -8.68 22.23
CA ALA A 250 19.51 -7.27 21.90
C ALA A 250 20.97 -6.83 22.01
N THR A 251 21.71 -7.33 23.00
CA THR A 251 23.15 -7.05 23.16
C THR A 251 23.95 -7.60 21.98
N GLU A 252 23.73 -8.86 21.61
CA GLU A 252 24.41 -9.50 20.47
C GLU A 252 24.09 -8.80 19.14
N ARG A 253 22.87 -8.32 18.97
CA ARG A 253 22.45 -7.55 17.79
C ARG A 253 23.03 -6.15 17.79
N ALA A 254 23.11 -5.48 18.94
CA ALA A 254 23.72 -4.16 19.08
C ALA A 254 25.21 -4.18 18.72
N GLU A 255 25.96 -5.20 19.16
CA GLU A 255 27.38 -5.38 18.81
C GLU A 255 27.60 -5.49 17.30
N LYS A 256 26.62 -5.99 16.57
CA LYS A 256 26.65 -6.14 15.11
C LYS A 256 26.01 -4.97 14.34
N GLY A 257 25.54 -3.94 15.04
CA GLY A 257 24.80 -2.83 14.43
C GLY A 257 23.44 -3.22 13.82
N MET A 258 22.85 -4.33 14.29
CA MET A 258 21.61 -4.92 13.77
C MET A 258 20.44 -4.79 14.75
N LEU A 259 20.33 -3.64 15.43
CA LEU A 259 19.13 -3.32 16.22
C LEU A 259 17.92 -3.21 15.30
N ARG A 260 16.78 -3.70 15.77
CA ARG A 260 15.52 -3.65 15.02
C ARG A 260 14.96 -2.22 15.04
N PRO A 261 14.16 -1.84 14.03
CA PRO A 261 13.47 -0.55 14.05
C PRO A 261 12.67 -0.34 15.34
N GLY A 262 12.85 0.81 15.97
CA GLY A 262 12.14 1.16 17.21
C GLY A 262 12.68 0.50 18.49
N GLU A 263 13.82 -0.18 18.43
CA GLU A 263 14.57 -0.62 19.62
C GLU A 263 15.58 0.45 20.05
N ILE A 264 15.58 0.79 21.33
CA ILE A 264 16.56 1.66 21.96
C ILE A 264 17.27 0.84 23.04
N PHE A 265 18.57 0.63 22.86
CA PHE A 265 19.42 -0.10 23.79
C PHE A 265 20.50 0.83 24.34
N ASP A 266 20.57 0.95 25.67
CA ASP A 266 21.69 1.63 26.34
C ASP A 266 22.69 0.58 26.88
N PRO A 267 23.85 0.41 26.22
CA PRO A 267 24.86 -0.57 26.62
C PRO A 267 25.54 -0.23 27.97
N ARG A 268 25.41 1.00 28.49
CA ARG A 268 26.03 1.41 29.76
C ARG A 268 25.17 1.05 30.97
N THR A 269 23.86 1.16 30.81
CA THR A 269 22.88 0.92 31.89
C THR A 269 22.21 -0.44 31.77
N GLY A 270 22.32 -1.12 30.62
CA GLY A 270 21.66 -2.38 30.35
C GLY A 270 20.13 -2.23 30.23
N THR A 271 19.65 -1.02 29.95
CA THR A 271 18.21 -0.76 29.79
C THR A 271 17.79 -0.88 28.32
N VAL A 272 16.68 -1.56 28.11
CA VAL A 272 15.98 -1.62 26.81
C VAL A 272 14.72 -0.76 26.88
N SER A 273 14.48 0.03 25.84
CA SER A 273 13.30 0.88 25.71
C SER A 273 12.87 1.00 24.26
N GLY A 274 11.71 1.63 24.04
CA GLY A 274 11.10 1.74 22.72
C GLY A 274 10.12 0.61 22.43
N GLN A 275 9.21 0.88 21.48
CA GLN A 275 8.11 -0.01 21.13
C GLN A 275 8.62 -1.38 20.65
N GLY A 276 9.71 -1.42 19.88
CA GLY A 276 10.29 -2.68 19.38
C GLY A 276 10.73 -3.61 20.51
N ALA A 277 11.33 -3.04 21.57
CA ALA A 277 11.79 -3.82 22.72
C ALA A 277 10.65 -4.36 23.57
N VAL A 278 9.64 -3.54 23.86
CA VAL A 278 8.45 -3.97 24.58
C VAL A 278 7.74 -5.11 23.83
N MET A 279 7.62 -5.00 22.50
CA MET A 279 7.01 -6.05 21.69
C MET A 279 7.86 -7.31 21.59
N GLY A 280 9.19 -7.20 21.60
CA GLY A 280 10.08 -8.37 21.68
C GLY A 280 9.87 -9.17 22.96
N ILE A 281 9.79 -8.49 24.12
CA ILE A 281 9.52 -9.12 25.42
C ILE A 281 8.12 -9.73 25.45
N ASN A 282 7.10 -8.99 25.01
CA ASN A 282 5.74 -9.51 24.87
C ASN A 282 5.69 -10.75 23.97
N GLY A 283 6.47 -10.78 22.90
CA GLY A 283 6.64 -11.95 22.03
C GLY A 283 7.07 -13.18 22.81
N LEU A 284 8.11 -13.07 23.64
CA LEU A 284 8.55 -14.16 24.50
C LEU A 284 7.47 -14.57 25.53
N LEU A 285 6.71 -13.62 26.07
CA LEU A 285 5.61 -13.93 27.00
C LEU A 285 4.43 -14.64 26.34
N THR A 286 4.10 -14.32 25.09
CA THR A 286 3.12 -15.11 24.32
C THR A 286 3.61 -16.54 24.12
N LYS A 287 4.92 -16.75 23.95
CA LYS A 287 5.53 -18.07 23.85
C LYS A 287 5.41 -18.86 25.16
N VAL A 288 5.60 -18.20 26.31
CA VAL A 288 5.36 -18.82 27.63
C VAL A 288 3.92 -19.35 27.74
N ILE A 289 2.93 -18.56 27.32
CA ILE A 289 1.52 -19.00 27.29
C ILE A 289 1.35 -20.17 26.33
N PHE A 290 1.95 -20.12 25.15
CA PHE A 290 1.89 -21.19 24.17
C PHE A 290 2.45 -22.51 24.73
N ASP A 291 3.65 -22.47 25.30
CA ASP A 291 4.37 -23.66 25.82
C ASP A 291 3.66 -24.30 27.02
N HIS A 292 3.12 -23.49 27.95
CA HIS A 292 2.50 -23.99 29.18
C HIS A 292 1.04 -24.46 29.02
N ASN A 293 0.41 -24.21 27.86
CA ASN A 293 -0.97 -24.60 27.61
C ASN A 293 -1.08 -25.58 26.44
N PRO A 294 -0.42 -26.76 26.46
CA PRO A 294 -0.21 -27.63 25.30
C PRO A 294 -1.49 -28.21 24.67
N THR A 295 -2.59 -28.25 25.43
CA THR A 295 -3.87 -28.82 24.98
C THR A 295 -4.77 -27.83 24.23
N ASN A 296 -4.42 -26.55 24.23
CA ASN A 296 -5.23 -25.49 23.62
C ASN A 296 -4.76 -25.25 22.18
N GLU A 297 -5.70 -24.96 21.27
CA GLU A 297 -5.35 -24.37 19.97
C GLU A 297 -5.16 -22.86 20.11
N PHE A 298 -4.33 -22.29 19.24
CA PHE A 298 -3.95 -20.88 19.27
C PHE A 298 -4.29 -20.18 17.96
N PHE A 299 -4.84 -18.97 18.09
CA PHE A 299 -5.21 -18.11 16.98
C PHE A 299 -4.68 -16.70 17.22
N VAL A 300 -4.33 -16.01 16.16
CA VAL A 300 -3.65 -14.71 16.22
C VAL A 300 -4.34 -13.75 15.28
N GLU A 301 -4.89 -12.69 15.86
CA GLU A 301 -5.16 -11.45 15.18
C GLU A 301 -3.91 -10.57 15.35
N GLU A 302 -3.15 -10.37 14.27
CA GLU A 302 -1.82 -9.78 14.35
C GLU A 302 -1.88 -8.24 14.36
N SER A 303 -1.20 -7.61 15.34
CA SER A 303 -0.88 -6.18 15.30
C SER A 303 0.60 -5.93 15.03
N PHE A 304 1.46 -6.53 15.86
CA PHE A 304 2.90 -6.52 15.68
C PHE A 304 3.35 -7.94 15.38
N ALA A 305 4.13 -8.09 14.32
CA ALA A 305 4.70 -9.37 13.91
C ALA A 305 5.63 -9.91 15.01
N LEU A 306 5.37 -11.14 15.47
CA LEU A 306 6.18 -11.80 16.49
C LEU A 306 7.02 -12.89 15.82
N ASP A 307 8.31 -12.63 15.66
CA ASP A 307 9.21 -13.45 14.80
C ASP A 307 9.14 -14.96 15.07
N TRP A 308 9.05 -15.35 16.34
CA TRP A 308 9.03 -16.75 16.73
C TRP A 308 7.79 -17.50 16.23
N MET A 309 6.68 -16.79 15.96
CA MET A 309 5.42 -17.38 15.51
C MET A 309 5.44 -17.76 14.04
N PHE A 310 6.13 -17.02 13.17
CA PHE A 310 6.05 -17.21 11.71
C PHE A 310 6.26 -18.65 11.21
N PRO A 311 7.23 -19.43 11.72
CA PRO A 311 7.39 -20.83 11.32
C PRO A 311 6.13 -21.68 11.56
N TYR A 312 5.31 -21.30 12.52
CA TYR A 312 4.12 -22.02 12.99
C TYR A 312 2.80 -21.45 12.43
N LEU A 313 2.81 -20.25 11.83
CA LEU A 313 1.60 -19.58 11.38
C LEU A 313 1.07 -20.14 10.05
N THR A 314 -0.26 -20.24 9.96
CA THR A 314 -1.03 -20.49 8.73
C THR A 314 -2.23 -19.55 8.64
N PRO A 315 -2.72 -19.20 7.44
CA PRO A 315 -3.97 -18.47 7.29
C PRO A 315 -5.16 -19.22 7.93
N TYR A 316 -6.11 -18.46 8.49
CA TYR A 316 -7.34 -18.99 9.10
C TYR A 316 -8.49 -17.97 8.97
N GLY A 317 -9.26 -18.08 7.89
CA GLY A 317 -10.30 -17.10 7.58
C GLY A 317 -9.71 -15.69 7.51
N ILE A 318 -10.23 -14.78 8.35
CA ILE A 318 -9.74 -13.39 8.42
C ILE A 318 -8.53 -13.20 9.36
N ILE A 319 -8.13 -14.23 10.12
CA ILE A 319 -6.99 -14.18 11.07
C ILE A 319 -5.98 -15.30 10.77
N LEU A 320 -5.05 -15.56 11.68
CA LEU A 320 -4.05 -16.62 11.56
C LEU A 320 -4.26 -17.72 12.62
N LYS A 321 -3.88 -18.95 12.29
CA LYS A 321 -3.75 -20.07 13.24
C LYS A 321 -2.28 -20.28 13.57
N LEU A 322 -1.98 -20.44 14.86
CA LEU A 322 -0.65 -20.76 15.38
C LEU A 322 -0.58 -22.25 15.69
N ASN A 323 0.14 -23.00 14.85
CA ASN A 323 0.23 -24.46 14.93
C ASN A 323 1.26 -24.90 16.00
N ARG A 324 1.13 -26.14 16.48
CA ARG A 324 2.09 -26.72 17.44
C ARG A 324 3.43 -27.09 16.84
N GLU A 325 3.37 -27.55 15.60
CA GLU A 325 4.55 -27.92 14.84
C GLU A 325 4.84 -26.85 13.77
N PRO A 326 6.11 -26.58 13.47
CA PRO A 326 6.47 -25.71 12.35
C PRO A 326 5.88 -26.26 11.04
N VAL A 327 5.31 -25.37 10.24
CA VAL A 327 4.78 -25.70 8.92
C VAL A 327 5.94 -25.63 7.94
N VAL A 328 6.31 -26.78 7.39
CA VAL A 328 7.51 -26.90 6.53
C VAL A 328 7.28 -26.28 5.16
N GLU A 329 6.12 -26.51 4.56
CA GLU A 329 5.76 -26.05 3.21
C GLU A 329 4.35 -25.46 3.23
N PHE A 330 4.16 -24.36 2.49
CA PHE A 330 2.82 -23.89 2.14
C PHE A 330 2.36 -24.54 0.84
N THR A 331 1.62 -25.64 0.97
CA THR A 331 1.11 -26.43 -0.15
C THR A 331 0.16 -25.61 -1.05
N GLN A 332 0.00 -26.04 -2.30
CA GLN A 332 -0.97 -25.41 -3.22
C GLN A 332 -2.40 -25.41 -2.63
N GLU A 333 -2.81 -26.51 -2.00
CA GLU A 333 -4.14 -26.62 -1.36
C GLU A 333 -4.35 -25.57 -0.25
N LEU A 334 -3.32 -25.32 0.58
CA LEU A 334 -3.39 -24.30 1.63
C LEU A 334 -3.56 -22.91 1.03
N VAL A 335 -2.79 -22.59 -0.01
CA VAL A 335 -2.86 -21.31 -0.73
C VAL A 335 -4.22 -21.13 -1.41
N ASP A 336 -4.70 -22.15 -2.13
CA ASP A 336 -5.99 -22.11 -2.83
C ASP A 336 -7.15 -21.89 -1.87
N LYS A 337 -7.10 -22.53 -0.70
CA LYS A 337 -8.12 -22.39 0.34
C LYS A 337 -8.19 -20.97 0.92
N ASP A 338 -7.04 -20.36 1.19
CA ASP A 338 -6.97 -18.97 1.64
C ASP A 338 -7.40 -17.98 0.54
N HIS A 339 -6.95 -18.23 -0.69
CA HIS A 339 -7.33 -17.47 -1.87
C HIS A 339 -8.85 -17.48 -2.08
N GLU A 340 -9.47 -18.66 -2.05
CA GLU A 340 -10.92 -18.82 -2.17
C GLU A 340 -11.67 -18.08 -1.06
N PHE A 341 -11.20 -18.20 0.19
CA PHE A 341 -11.82 -17.53 1.32
C PHE A 341 -11.84 -16.01 1.12
N TRP A 342 -10.69 -15.42 0.80
CA TRP A 342 -10.59 -13.98 0.63
C TRP A 342 -11.29 -13.48 -0.62
N CYS A 343 -11.30 -14.23 -1.72
CA CYS A 343 -12.13 -13.91 -2.89
C CYS A 343 -13.62 -13.80 -2.52
N LYS A 344 -14.16 -14.80 -1.79
CA LYS A 344 -15.55 -14.76 -1.28
C LYS A 344 -15.76 -13.61 -0.28
N TYR A 345 -14.76 -13.33 0.56
CA TYR A 345 -14.85 -12.26 1.55
C TYR A 345 -14.80 -10.86 0.90
N MET A 346 -14.11 -10.69 -0.22
CA MET A 346 -14.02 -9.40 -0.91
C MET A 346 -15.38 -8.94 -1.47
N ASP A 347 -16.29 -9.86 -1.81
CA ASP A 347 -17.63 -9.51 -2.31
C ASP A 347 -18.39 -8.56 -1.37
N ARG A 348 -18.25 -8.73 -0.05
CA ARG A 348 -18.85 -7.81 0.93
C ARG A 348 -18.03 -6.54 1.17
N LEU A 349 -16.72 -6.59 0.96
CA LEU A 349 -15.80 -5.48 1.23
C LEU A 349 -15.81 -4.53 0.03
N CYS A 350 -14.83 -4.61 -0.86
CA CYS A 350 -14.71 -3.75 -2.05
C CYS A 350 -15.26 -4.37 -3.34
N GLY A 351 -15.84 -5.58 -3.27
CA GLY A 351 -16.20 -6.41 -4.41
C GLY A 351 -15.03 -7.26 -4.90
N ASN A 352 -15.29 -8.51 -5.32
CA ASN A 352 -14.27 -9.41 -5.84
C ASN A 352 -13.91 -9.12 -7.30
N TRP A 353 -13.21 -8.00 -7.56
CA TRP A 353 -12.76 -7.59 -8.90
C TRP A 353 -11.25 -7.76 -9.10
N ILE A 354 -10.49 -7.96 -8.02
CA ILE A 354 -9.04 -8.13 -8.07
C ILE A 354 -8.71 -9.56 -8.45
N THR A 355 -7.85 -9.72 -9.44
CA THR A 355 -7.31 -10.99 -9.91
C THR A 355 -5.78 -10.95 -9.84
N TYR A 356 -5.12 -12.06 -10.16
CA TYR A 356 -3.66 -12.06 -10.28
C TYR A 356 -3.15 -11.08 -11.35
N ASP A 357 -3.94 -10.86 -12.42
CA ASP A 357 -3.55 -10.06 -13.57
C ASP A 357 -3.93 -8.57 -13.42
N THR A 358 -4.67 -8.21 -12.37
CA THR A 358 -5.02 -6.82 -12.07
C THR A 358 -3.74 -5.99 -11.91
N SER A 359 -3.63 -4.94 -12.70
CA SER A 359 -2.45 -4.07 -12.71
C SER A 359 -2.43 -3.13 -11.50
N ILE A 360 -1.25 -2.62 -11.16
CA ILE A 360 -1.12 -1.61 -10.10
C ILE A 360 -1.77 -0.28 -10.50
N SER A 361 -1.77 0.07 -11.79
CA SER A 361 -2.48 1.27 -12.29
C SER A 361 -3.99 1.18 -12.04
N GLU A 362 -4.62 0.05 -12.37
CA GLU A 362 -6.06 -0.16 -12.11
C GLU A 362 -6.39 -0.05 -10.62
N LEU A 363 -5.49 -0.53 -9.76
CA LEU A 363 -5.61 -0.42 -8.31
C LEU A 363 -5.52 1.03 -7.81
N CYS A 364 -4.58 1.81 -8.35
CA CYS A 364 -4.45 3.23 -8.06
C CYS A 364 -5.67 4.04 -8.53
N ASP A 365 -6.17 3.74 -9.73
CA ASP A 365 -7.36 4.39 -10.29
C ASP A 365 -8.59 4.08 -9.43
N PHE A 366 -8.78 2.82 -9.03
CA PHE A 366 -9.84 2.43 -8.10
C PHE A 366 -9.75 3.19 -6.77
N ALA A 367 -8.54 3.26 -6.18
CA ALA A 367 -8.33 3.99 -4.93
C ALA A 367 -8.74 5.47 -5.06
N VAL A 368 -8.32 6.13 -6.13
CA VAL A 368 -8.62 7.54 -6.39
C VAL A 368 -10.10 7.75 -6.65
N ASP A 369 -10.72 6.95 -7.51
CA ASP A 369 -12.11 7.15 -7.89
C ASP A 369 -13.04 6.87 -6.71
N VAL A 370 -12.82 5.77 -5.97
CA VAL A 370 -13.69 5.38 -4.86
C VAL A 370 -13.45 6.22 -3.61
N TYR A 371 -12.21 6.33 -3.14
CA TYR A 371 -11.92 6.88 -1.81
C TYR A 371 -11.63 8.38 -1.82
N LEU A 372 -11.08 8.91 -2.91
CA LEU A 372 -10.78 10.35 -3.01
C LEU A 372 -11.96 11.10 -3.66
N LYS A 373 -12.45 10.62 -4.82
CA LYS A 373 -13.56 11.27 -5.53
C LYS A 373 -14.94 10.84 -5.04
N GLY A 374 -15.08 9.71 -4.37
CA GLY A 374 -16.41 9.18 -4.02
C GLY A 374 -17.26 8.81 -5.25
N ASP A 375 -16.60 8.35 -6.32
CA ASP A 375 -17.22 7.75 -7.50
C ASP A 375 -17.44 6.26 -7.27
N PHE A 376 -18.67 5.89 -6.92
CA PHE A 376 -19.04 4.51 -6.61
C PHE A 376 -19.64 3.76 -7.82
N SER A 377 -19.55 4.30 -9.04
CA SER A 377 -20.16 3.69 -10.23
C SER A 377 -19.68 2.26 -10.51
N ASN A 378 -18.40 1.98 -10.21
CA ASN A 378 -17.78 0.67 -10.37
C ASN A 378 -17.57 -0.07 -9.04
N TYR A 379 -18.01 0.49 -7.90
CA TYR A 379 -17.88 -0.14 -6.60
C TYR A 379 -18.96 -1.22 -6.41
N LYS A 380 -18.54 -2.47 -6.23
CA LYS A 380 -19.45 -3.64 -6.14
C LYS A 380 -19.64 -4.16 -4.71
N GLY A 381 -18.92 -3.59 -3.74
CA GLY A 381 -19.00 -3.98 -2.33
C GLY A 381 -20.17 -3.37 -1.58
N ASP A 382 -20.25 -3.60 -0.26
CA ASP A 382 -21.28 -2.97 0.58
C ASP A 382 -20.97 -1.47 0.79
N MET A 383 -21.92 -0.61 0.43
CA MET A 383 -21.83 0.84 0.63
C MET A 383 -21.72 1.24 2.11
N LYS A 384 -22.08 0.35 3.04
CA LYS A 384 -21.87 0.59 4.48
C LYS A 384 -20.42 0.36 4.88
N PHE A 385 -19.73 -0.55 4.21
CA PHE A 385 -18.31 -0.80 4.46
C PHE A 385 -17.45 0.39 4.03
N ILE A 386 -17.70 0.94 2.83
CA ILE A 386 -16.94 2.10 2.33
C ILE A 386 -17.15 3.38 3.14
N ARG A 387 -18.20 3.43 3.97
CA ARG A 387 -18.47 4.55 4.88
C ARG A 387 -17.82 4.39 6.25
N ASP A 388 -17.32 3.19 6.56
CA ASP A 388 -16.77 2.86 7.86
C ASP A 388 -15.24 2.80 7.78
N ASN A 389 -14.60 3.92 8.12
CA ASN A 389 -13.15 4.07 8.07
C ASN A 389 -12.43 3.10 9.01
N ASP A 390 -13.03 2.79 10.16
CA ASP A 390 -12.43 1.86 11.13
C ASP A 390 -12.52 0.43 10.60
N ALA A 391 -13.62 0.05 9.96
CA ALA A 391 -13.74 -1.23 9.28
C ALA A 391 -12.71 -1.38 8.15
N GLN A 392 -12.54 -0.36 7.31
CA GLN A 392 -11.55 -0.36 6.23
C GLN A 392 -10.14 -0.60 6.76
N LYS A 393 -9.71 0.18 7.76
CA LYS A 393 -8.41 0.04 8.39
C LYS A 393 -8.24 -1.34 9.01
N SER A 394 -9.25 -1.83 9.72
CA SER A 394 -9.19 -3.11 10.44
C SER A 394 -9.07 -4.29 9.48
N PHE A 395 -9.92 -4.38 8.45
CA PHE A 395 -9.87 -5.48 7.48
C PHE A 395 -8.66 -5.40 6.55
N SER A 396 -8.24 -4.20 6.16
CA SER A 396 -6.99 -4.01 5.42
C SER A 396 -5.78 -4.49 6.24
N LYS A 397 -5.78 -4.22 7.55
CA LYS A 397 -4.73 -4.69 8.46
C LYS A 397 -4.69 -6.21 8.58
N LEU A 398 -5.84 -6.86 8.71
CA LEU A 398 -5.95 -8.33 8.68
C LEU A 398 -5.39 -8.92 7.39
N ARG A 399 -5.82 -8.43 6.23
CA ARG A 399 -5.32 -8.94 4.95
C ARG A 399 -3.83 -8.63 4.77
N SER A 400 -3.37 -7.48 5.26
CA SER A 400 -1.94 -7.11 5.27
C SER A 400 -1.10 -8.03 6.15
N ALA A 401 -1.62 -8.52 7.28
CA ALA A 401 -0.91 -9.51 8.09
C ALA A 401 -0.71 -10.82 7.30
N VAL A 402 -1.73 -11.26 6.56
CA VAL A 402 -1.62 -12.42 5.66
C VAL A 402 -0.62 -12.17 4.52
N THR A 403 -0.60 -10.96 3.92
CA THR A 403 0.46 -10.57 2.98
C THR A 403 1.85 -10.69 3.60
N GLY A 404 2.00 -10.24 4.86
CA GLY A 404 3.26 -10.34 5.61
C GLY A 404 3.69 -11.79 5.85
N LEU A 405 2.75 -12.69 6.15
CA LEU A 405 3.01 -14.12 6.31
C LEU A 405 3.50 -14.75 5.00
N TYR A 406 2.82 -14.52 3.89
CA TYR A 406 3.27 -15.03 2.58
C TYR A 406 4.63 -14.47 2.21
N TRP A 407 4.85 -13.16 2.40
CA TRP A 407 6.13 -12.51 2.16
C TRP A 407 7.26 -13.11 2.99
N TRP A 408 7.02 -13.37 4.28
CA TRP A 408 7.99 -14.05 5.12
C TRP A 408 8.31 -15.44 4.56
N ARG A 409 7.29 -16.22 4.17
CA ARG A 409 7.45 -17.57 3.60
C ARG A 409 8.25 -17.60 2.30
N VAL A 410 8.17 -16.57 1.45
CA VAL A 410 8.99 -16.47 0.21
C VAL A 410 10.49 -16.59 0.50
N ASN A 411 10.96 -16.06 1.63
CA ASN A 411 12.39 -16.10 2.02
C ASN A 411 12.83 -17.47 2.58
N TYR A 412 11.88 -18.32 2.96
CA TYR A 412 12.13 -19.64 3.55
C TYR A 412 11.53 -20.78 2.71
N ALA A 413 11.14 -20.50 1.48
CA ALA A 413 10.59 -21.49 0.56
C ALA A 413 11.62 -22.59 0.27
N THR A 414 11.13 -23.83 0.19
CA THR A 414 11.95 -25.03 -0.01
C THR A 414 12.28 -25.30 -1.48
N SER A 415 11.50 -24.73 -2.40
CA SER A 415 11.64 -24.86 -3.84
C SER A 415 11.37 -23.54 -4.56
N THR A 416 11.87 -23.40 -5.78
CA THR A 416 11.60 -22.23 -6.63
C THR A 416 10.10 -22.16 -6.98
N GLU A 417 9.44 -23.29 -7.18
CA GLU A 417 8.01 -23.38 -7.47
C GLU A 417 7.17 -22.87 -6.29
N GLU A 418 7.51 -23.27 -5.07
CA GLU A 418 6.88 -22.74 -3.84
C GLU A 418 7.15 -21.23 -3.72
N GLN A 419 8.38 -20.79 -3.94
CA GLN A 419 8.74 -19.37 -3.85
C GLN A 419 7.90 -18.51 -4.80
N GLN A 420 7.75 -18.93 -6.06
CA GLN A 420 6.96 -18.21 -7.06
C GLN A 420 5.47 -18.20 -6.72
N ARG A 421 4.92 -19.33 -6.23
CA ARG A 421 3.54 -19.43 -5.76
C ARG A 421 3.27 -18.47 -4.61
N LEU A 422 4.14 -18.45 -3.60
CA LEU A 422 4.00 -17.59 -2.44
C LEU A 422 4.17 -16.11 -2.78
N LEU A 423 5.09 -15.78 -3.70
CA LEU A 423 5.27 -14.41 -4.16
C LEU A 423 4.02 -13.90 -4.89
N LYS A 424 3.45 -14.75 -5.74
CA LYS A 424 2.20 -14.46 -6.47
C LYS A 424 1.02 -14.23 -5.51
N GLU A 425 0.86 -15.06 -4.50
CA GLU A 425 -0.21 -14.88 -3.51
C GLU A 425 0.06 -13.70 -2.56
N ALA A 426 1.31 -13.43 -2.20
CA ALA A 426 1.68 -12.24 -1.42
C ALA A 426 1.28 -10.95 -2.14
N GLU A 427 1.57 -10.84 -3.44
CA GLU A 427 1.14 -9.70 -4.25
C GLU A 427 -0.38 -9.59 -4.32
N PHE A 428 -1.08 -10.70 -4.58
CA PHE A 428 -2.54 -10.74 -4.65
C PHE A 428 -3.20 -10.28 -3.34
N ALA A 429 -2.74 -10.81 -2.21
CA ALA A 429 -3.17 -10.40 -0.89
C ALA A 429 -2.88 -8.91 -0.63
N GLY A 430 -1.70 -8.42 -1.03
CA GLY A 430 -1.31 -7.02 -0.90
C GLY A 430 -2.20 -6.08 -1.72
N LYS A 431 -2.53 -6.45 -2.96
CA LYS A 431 -3.48 -5.70 -3.81
C LYS A 431 -4.85 -5.59 -3.14
N GLN A 432 -5.37 -6.70 -2.60
CA GLN A 432 -6.63 -6.71 -1.85
C GLN A 432 -6.57 -5.83 -0.61
N ALA A 433 -5.50 -5.92 0.19
CA ALA A 433 -5.34 -5.11 1.38
C ALA A 433 -5.30 -3.60 1.07
N PHE A 434 -4.60 -3.22 0.00
CA PHE A 434 -4.52 -1.84 -0.46
C PHE A 434 -5.87 -1.36 -1.02
N ALA A 435 -6.56 -2.17 -1.81
CA ALA A 435 -7.88 -1.82 -2.35
C ALA A 435 -8.91 -1.52 -1.26
N ILE A 436 -8.86 -2.25 -0.14
CA ILE A 436 -9.75 -2.03 1.01
C ILE A 436 -9.47 -0.68 1.70
N CYS A 437 -8.21 -0.29 1.82
CA CYS A 437 -7.78 0.90 2.55
C CYS A 437 -6.48 1.47 1.94
N PRO A 438 -6.57 2.29 0.88
CA PRO A 438 -5.39 2.78 0.15
C PRO A 438 -4.54 3.79 0.93
N PHE A 439 -5.07 4.29 2.05
CA PHE A 439 -4.40 5.16 3.01
C PHE A 439 -3.86 4.41 4.24
N SER A 440 -3.85 3.07 4.25
CA SER A 440 -3.15 2.29 5.29
C SER A 440 -1.65 2.21 4.97
N PRO A 441 -0.77 2.72 5.87
CA PRO A 441 0.68 2.58 5.69
C PRO A 441 1.12 1.12 5.65
N GLU A 442 0.54 0.24 6.47
CA GLU A 442 0.91 -1.18 6.51
C GLU A 442 0.61 -1.92 5.21
N ALA A 443 -0.52 -1.62 4.56
CA ALA A 443 -0.87 -2.20 3.27
C ALA A 443 0.09 -1.70 2.17
N LEU A 444 0.36 -0.39 2.16
CA LEU A 444 1.31 0.22 1.23
C LEU A 444 2.71 -0.39 1.36
N TYR A 445 3.29 -0.40 2.56
CA TYR A 445 4.67 -0.84 2.77
C TYR A 445 4.88 -2.31 2.38
N LYS A 446 3.92 -3.18 2.70
CA LYS A 446 4.03 -4.60 2.35
C LYS A 446 3.96 -4.82 0.83
N LEU A 447 3.02 -4.17 0.14
CA LEU A 447 2.90 -4.30 -1.31
C LEU A 447 4.10 -3.67 -2.05
N VAL A 448 4.58 -2.51 -1.60
CA VAL A 448 5.80 -1.88 -2.12
C VAL A 448 7.00 -2.82 -2.00
N ASN A 449 7.18 -3.50 -0.86
CA ASN A 449 8.29 -4.44 -0.68
C ASN A 449 8.20 -5.63 -1.64
N VAL A 450 7.00 -6.17 -1.86
CA VAL A 450 6.76 -7.25 -2.84
C VAL A 450 7.15 -6.79 -4.25
N LEU A 451 6.73 -5.59 -4.66
CA LEU A 451 7.04 -5.04 -5.98
C LEU A 451 8.53 -4.69 -6.15
N ALA A 452 9.16 -4.14 -5.11
CA ALA A 452 10.56 -3.74 -5.14
C ALA A 452 11.49 -4.96 -5.36
N VAL A 453 11.20 -6.10 -4.74
CA VAL A 453 11.99 -7.34 -4.98
C VAL A 453 11.77 -7.91 -6.37
N GLN A 454 10.62 -7.67 -6.99
CA GLN A 454 10.38 -7.98 -8.40
C GLN A 454 11.01 -6.93 -9.36
N SER A 455 11.77 -5.95 -8.85
CA SER A 455 12.33 -4.83 -9.61
C SER A 455 11.27 -3.93 -10.29
N ARG A 456 10.01 -4.00 -9.83
CA ARG A 456 8.87 -3.21 -10.34
C ARG A 456 8.78 -1.87 -9.60
N PHE A 457 9.86 -1.10 -9.66
CA PHE A 457 10.01 0.13 -8.87
C PHE A 457 9.04 1.25 -9.26
N ASP A 458 8.77 1.41 -10.56
CA ASP A 458 7.90 2.50 -11.02
C ASP A 458 6.44 2.26 -10.57
N GLU A 459 5.96 1.02 -10.59
CA GLU A 459 4.65 0.65 -10.02
C GLU A 459 4.60 0.87 -8.49
N ALA A 460 5.69 0.58 -7.78
CA ALA A 460 5.77 0.85 -6.34
C ALA A 460 5.74 2.36 -6.03
N ILE A 461 6.35 3.19 -6.88
CA ILE A 461 6.28 4.66 -6.79
C ILE A 461 4.84 5.14 -7.04
N ASP A 462 4.16 4.60 -8.05
CA ASP A 462 2.77 4.97 -8.36
C ASP A 462 1.82 4.69 -7.19
N LEU A 463 1.98 3.54 -6.50
CA LEU A 463 1.22 3.25 -5.28
C LEU A 463 1.49 4.26 -4.17
N ALA A 464 2.76 4.54 -3.90
CA ALA A 464 3.14 5.45 -2.82
C ALA A 464 2.69 6.88 -3.10
N LEU A 465 2.79 7.34 -4.36
CA LEU A 465 2.23 8.62 -4.80
C LEU A 465 0.70 8.65 -4.66
N THR A 466 0.03 7.54 -4.98
CA THR A 466 -1.42 7.43 -4.81
C THR A 466 -1.83 7.52 -3.34
N THR A 467 -1.13 6.83 -2.43
CA THR A 467 -1.35 6.97 -0.99
C THR A 467 -1.10 8.41 -0.50
N LEU A 468 -0.04 9.07 -0.99
CA LEU A 468 0.29 10.45 -0.62
C LEU A 468 -0.84 11.44 -0.96
N ARG A 469 -1.68 11.15 -1.97
CA ARG A 469 -2.84 11.99 -2.30
C ARG A 469 -3.90 12.04 -1.20
N PHE A 470 -3.97 11.02 -0.34
CA PHE A 470 -4.91 10.98 0.79
C PHE A 470 -4.40 11.77 2.00
N ASP A 471 -3.08 11.90 2.14
CA ASP A 471 -2.43 12.69 3.18
C ASP A 471 -1.17 13.38 2.61
N PRO A 472 -1.34 14.52 1.91
CA PRO A 472 -0.23 15.20 1.23
C PRO A 472 0.87 15.72 2.14
N GLU A 473 0.63 15.78 3.45
CA GLU A 473 1.61 16.24 4.45
C GLU A 473 2.38 15.07 5.09
N ASN A 474 2.15 13.83 4.63
CA ASN A 474 2.74 12.63 5.19
C ASN A 474 4.22 12.45 4.79
N ARG A 475 5.11 13.00 5.61
CA ARG A 475 6.57 12.86 5.43
C ARG A 475 7.05 11.41 5.38
N GLY A 476 6.38 10.49 6.08
CA GLY A 476 6.76 9.08 6.08
C GLY A 476 6.59 8.44 4.71
N ILE A 477 5.54 8.81 3.97
CA ILE A 477 5.33 8.33 2.60
C ILE A 477 6.33 8.99 1.63
N GLU A 478 6.61 10.28 1.80
CA GLU A 478 7.65 10.97 1.01
C GLU A 478 9.02 10.29 1.13
N GLU A 479 9.41 9.90 2.36
CA GLU A 479 10.65 9.16 2.62
C GLU A 479 10.67 7.78 1.97
N VAL A 480 9.53 7.10 1.91
CA VAL A 480 9.39 5.82 1.21
C VAL A 480 9.51 5.98 -0.29
N ILE A 481 8.87 6.99 -0.90
CA ILE A 481 9.05 7.31 -2.32
C ILE A 481 10.52 7.58 -2.62
N ALA A 482 11.18 8.41 -1.83
CA ALA A 482 12.61 8.71 -1.99
C ALA A 482 13.48 7.44 -1.88
N THR A 483 13.12 6.51 -0.99
CA THR A 483 13.82 5.24 -0.83
C THR A 483 13.65 4.34 -2.06
N ILE A 484 12.43 4.21 -2.60
CA ILE A 484 12.17 3.41 -3.80
C ILE A 484 12.92 3.99 -5.01
N ILE A 485 12.95 5.32 -5.16
CA ILE A 485 13.71 6.00 -6.22
C ILE A 485 15.20 5.68 -6.12
N ARG A 486 15.78 5.75 -4.91
CA ARG A 486 17.19 5.38 -4.69
C ARG A 486 17.45 3.93 -5.08
N MET A 487 16.60 3.00 -4.65
CA MET A 487 16.73 1.58 -4.99
C MET A 487 16.66 1.35 -6.51
N ARG A 488 15.73 2.00 -7.20
CA ARG A 488 15.61 1.94 -8.66
C ARG A 488 16.87 2.44 -9.35
N ASP A 489 17.40 3.58 -8.92
CA ASP A 489 18.55 4.22 -9.54
C ASP A 489 19.85 3.45 -9.23
N GLU A 490 19.97 2.83 -8.06
CA GLU A 490 21.03 1.87 -7.72
C GLU A 490 20.94 0.60 -8.59
N TYR A 491 19.75 0.04 -8.75
CA TYR A 491 19.51 -1.13 -9.59
C TYR A 491 19.87 -0.86 -11.05
N LYS A 492 19.43 0.29 -11.61
CA LYS A 492 19.77 0.72 -12.97
C LYS A 492 21.29 0.89 -13.15
N ARG A 493 21.97 1.52 -12.19
CA ARG A 493 23.44 1.64 -12.20
C ARG A 493 24.14 0.28 -12.15
N GLY A 494 23.64 -0.65 -11.34
CA GLY A 494 24.15 -2.02 -11.27
C GLY A 494 24.02 -2.77 -12.59
N GLN A 495 22.85 -2.70 -13.25
CA GLN A 495 22.65 -3.31 -14.58
C GLN A 495 23.55 -2.69 -15.65
N GLN A 496 23.70 -1.36 -15.63
CA GLN A 496 24.58 -0.64 -16.55
C GLN A 496 26.04 -1.07 -16.36
N SER A 497 26.52 -1.17 -15.12
CA SER A 497 27.87 -1.63 -14.79
C SER A 497 28.12 -3.07 -15.28
N ALA A 498 27.16 -3.98 -15.07
CA ALA A 498 27.24 -5.36 -15.56
C ALA A 498 27.30 -5.44 -17.10
N THR A 499 26.50 -4.60 -17.78
CA THR A 499 26.50 -4.50 -19.25
C THR A 499 27.84 -4.01 -19.78
N ILE A 500 28.42 -2.98 -19.14
CA ILE A 500 29.74 -2.46 -19.49
C ILE A 500 30.80 -3.54 -19.32
N GLN A 501 30.80 -4.28 -18.21
CA GLN A 501 31.76 -5.35 -17.97
C GLN A 501 31.67 -6.47 -19.03
N GLN A 502 30.46 -6.82 -19.46
CA GLN A 502 30.25 -7.76 -20.56
C GLN A 502 30.81 -7.24 -21.88
N LEU A 503 30.54 -5.98 -22.23
CA LEU A 503 31.03 -5.34 -23.45
C LEU A 503 32.56 -5.19 -23.44
N GLU A 504 33.17 -4.89 -22.29
CA GLU A 504 34.63 -4.89 -22.11
C GLU A 504 35.22 -6.27 -22.39
N GLY A 505 34.56 -7.34 -21.94
CA GLY A 505 34.95 -8.73 -22.23
C GLY A 505 34.87 -9.07 -23.73
N LEU A 506 33.78 -8.69 -24.39
CA LEU A 506 33.60 -8.87 -25.84
C LEU A 506 34.65 -8.11 -26.66
N TYR A 507 34.93 -6.86 -26.26
CA TYR A 507 35.97 -6.05 -26.90
C TYR A 507 37.38 -6.64 -26.70
N ARG A 508 37.68 -7.20 -25.53
CA ARG A 508 38.97 -7.89 -25.29
C ARG A 508 39.11 -9.18 -26.10
N ALA A 509 38.01 -9.89 -26.35
CA ALA A 509 37.99 -11.12 -27.14
C ALA A 509 38.23 -10.85 -28.64
N ASP A 510 37.66 -9.77 -29.17
CA ASP A 510 37.91 -9.30 -30.53
C ASP A 510 37.93 -7.78 -30.60
N THR A 511 39.13 -7.20 -30.53
CA THR A 511 39.35 -5.75 -30.61
C THR A 511 39.06 -5.18 -31.99
N ASN A 512 38.86 -6.03 -33.01
CA ASN A 512 38.59 -5.60 -34.38
C ASN A 512 37.10 -5.56 -34.70
N HIS A 513 36.24 -6.07 -33.82
CA HIS A 513 34.79 -6.12 -34.04
C HIS A 513 34.14 -4.75 -33.83
N ILE A 514 33.86 -4.04 -34.93
CA ILE A 514 33.38 -2.65 -34.93
C ILE A 514 32.12 -2.45 -34.08
N SER A 515 31.12 -3.32 -34.26
CA SER A 515 29.86 -3.23 -33.52
C SER A 515 30.05 -3.29 -32.00
N ASN A 516 30.96 -4.16 -31.52
CA ASN A 516 31.26 -4.29 -30.09
C ASN A 516 31.98 -3.06 -29.56
N THR A 517 32.92 -2.49 -30.34
CA THR A 517 33.64 -1.27 -30.00
C THR A 517 32.70 -0.06 -29.90
N VAL A 518 31.79 0.11 -30.87
CA VAL A 518 30.81 1.21 -30.85
C VAL A 518 29.79 1.03 -29.73
N ALA A 519 29.35 -0.21 -29.46
CA ALA A 519 28.46 -0.51 -28.34
C ALA A 519 29.13 -0.21 -26.99
N LEU A 520 30.40 -0.60 -26.80
CA LEU A 520 31.17 -0.29 -25.60
C LEU A 520 31.40 1.21 -25.43
N ALA A 521 31.76 1.93 -26.50
CA ALA A 521 31.93 3.38 -26.45
C ALA A 521 30.61 4.10 -26.08
N THR A 522 29.48 3.61 -26.59
CA THR A 522 28.15 4.15 -26.25
C THR A 522 27.82 3.88 -24.78
N ALA A 523 28.11 2.67 -24.27
CA ALA A 523 27.90 2.32 -22.87
C ALA A 523 28.78 3.18 -21.93
N TYR A 524 30.04 3.44 -22.30
CA TYR A 524 30.92 4.38 -21.59
C TYR A 524 30.40 5.80 -21.58
N LEU A 525 29.86 6.32 -22.70
CA LEU A 525 29.24 7.65 -22.70
C LEU A 525 28.04 7.73 -21.76
N ASN A 526 27.18 6.72 -21.76
CA ASN A 526 26.02 6.66 -20.85
C ASN A 526 26.44 6.60 -19.37
N ASP A 527 27.66 6.13 -19.09
CA ASP A 527 28.28 6.07 -17.75
C ASP A 527 29.18 7.29 -17.46
N ASN A 528 29.13 8.32 -18.31
CA ASN A 528 29.95 9.52 -18.22
C ASN A 528 31.48 9.28 -18.31
N ARG A 529 31.90 8.12 -18.84
CA ARG A 529 33.31 7.74 -19.14
C ARG A 529 33.73 8.28 -20.50
N VAL A 530 33.63 9.60 -20.69
CA VAL A 530 33.76 10.26 -22.00
C VAL A 530 35.11 10.03 -22.67
N ALA A 531 36.21 10.13 -21.91
CA ALA A 531 37.57 9.99 -22.45
C ALA A 531 37.82 8.61 -23.05
N GLU A 532 37.38 7.55 -22.35
CA GLU A 532 37.57 6.16 -22.78
C GLU A 532 36.68 5.81 -23.98
N ALA A 533 35.45 6.33 -24.01
CA ALA A 533 34.59 6.23 -25.17
C ALA A 533 35.24 6.86 -26.41
N GLN A 534 35.81 8.06 -26.25
CA GLN A 534 36.47 8.77 -27.34
C GLN A 534 37.69 8.01 -27.86
N GLU A 535 38.49 7.42 -26.98
CA GLU A 535 39.65 6.61 -27.36
C GLU A 535 39.25 5.40 -28.23
N LEU A 536 38.23 4.64 -27.80
CA LEU A 536 37.71 3.50 -28.55
C LEU A 536 37.21 3.91 -29.94
N LEU A 537 36.48 5.02 -30.01
CA LEU A 537 35.93 5.56 -31.25
C LEU A 537 37.02 6.04 -32.21
N LEU A 538 38.04 6.75 -31.71
CA LEU A 538 39.16 7.20 -32.53
C LEU A 538 39.98 6.02 -33.08
N ASN A 539 40.09 4.92 -32.33
CA ASN A 539 40.78 3.71 -32.79
C ASN A 539 40.01 3.01 -33.92
N VAL A 540 38.68 2.88 -33.80
CA VAL A 540 37.86 2.18 -34.81
C VAL A 540 37.58 3.04 -36.05
N MET A 541 37.61 4.37 -35.92
CA MET A 541 37.23 5.33 -36.95
C MET A 541 37.91 5.11 -38.32
N PRO A 542 39.24 4.87 -38.44
CA PRO A 542 39.87 4.66 -39.75
C PRO A 542 39.34 3.43 -40.49
N ARG A 543 39.02 2.36 -39.76
CA ARG A 543 38.51 1.11 -40.33
C ARG A 543 37.06 1.25 -40.74
N LEU A 544 36.26 1.86 -39.87
CA LEU A 544 34.86 2.13 -40.13
C LEU A 544 34.68 3.08 -41.32
N LYS A 545 35.53 4.10 -41.43
CA LYS A 545 35.59 4.96 -42.61
C LYS A 545 35.88 4.17 -43.88
N LYS A 546 36.88 3.29 -43.86
CA LYS A 546 37.22 2.44 -45.01
C LYS A 546 36.03 1.56 -45.44
N LEU A 547 35.36 0.89 -44.49
CA LEU A 547 34.18 0.06 -44.76
C LEU A 547 33.02 0.85 -45.35
N ASN A 548 32.76 2.04 -44.81
CA ASN A 548 31.73 2.93 -45.33
C ASN A 548 32.10 3.49 -46.71
N ASP A 549 33.38 3.75 -46.99
CA ASP A 549 33.84 4.19 -48.31
C ASP A 549 33.72 3.05 -49.35
N GLU A 550 33.92 1.79 -48.95
CA GLU A 550 33.73 0.60 -49.79
C GLU A 550 32.25 0.27 -50.05
N ASN A 551 31.37 0.52 -49.07
CA ASN A 551 29.92 0.35 -49.22
C ASN A 551 29.13 1.54 -48.62
N PRO A 552 29.06 2.69 -49.32
CA PRO A 552 28.40 3.90 -48.81
C PRO A 552 26.88 3.79 -48.66
N GLY A 553 26.27 2.74 -49.23
CA GLY A 553 24.85 2.48 -49.16
C GLY A 553 24.43 1.58 -48.00
N ASP A 554 25.38 1.11 -47.19
CA ASP A 554 25.14 0.27 -46.01
C ASP A 554 24.66 1.11 -44.82
N PRO A 555 23.41 0.91 -44.35
CA PRO A 555 22.87 1.68 -43.23
C PRO A 555 23.66 1.47 -41.94
N GLU A 556 24.17 0.25 -41.68
CA GLU A 556 24.82 -0.10 -40.42
C GLU A 556 26.17 0.64 -40.29
N ASN A 557 27.00 0.56 -41.34
CA ASN A 557 28.28 1.26 -41.37
C ASN A 557 28.11 2.78 -41.31
N ALA A 558 27.12 3.31 -42.03
CA ALA A 558 26.81 4.74 -42.03
C ALA A 558 26.34 5.21 -40.64
N MET A 559 25.50 4.44 -39.94
CA MET A 559 25.06 4.81 -38.58
C MET A 559 26.19 4.75 -37.56
N TYR A 560 27.06 3.73 -37.62
CA TYR A 560 28.22 3.67 -36.74
C TYR A 560 29.19 4.83 -36.99
N LEU A 561 29.41 5.20 -38.25
CA LEU A 561 30.32 6.29 -38.60
C LEU A 561 29.71 7.64 -38.23
N PHE A 562 28.40 7.81 -38.44
CA PHE A 562 27.64 8.95 -37.95
C PHE A 562 27.76 9.11 -36.43
N ALA A 563 27.53 8.04 -35.67
CA ALA A 563 27.66 8.02 -34.21
C ALA A 563 29.10 8.39 -33.78
N THR A 564 30.10 7.80 -34.43
CA THR A 564 31.52 8.10 -34.19
C THR A 564 31.84 9.57 -34.43
N TYR A 565 31.36 10.16 -35.54
CA TYR A 565 31.58 11.57 -35.86
C TYR A 565 30.85 12.52 -34.93
N THR A 566 29.60 12.22 -34.56
CA THR A 566 28.88 13.04 -33.57
C THR A 566 29.55 12.98 -32.20
N MET A 567 29.97 11.81 -31.75
CA MET A 567 30.62 11.62 -30.45
C MET A 567 32.05 12.20 -30.40
N THR A 568 32.67 12.47 -31.55
CA THR A 568 33.98 13.15 -31.68
C THR A 568 33.87 14.61 -32.12
N SER A 569 32.67 15.20 -32.06
CA SER A 569 32.39 16.61 -32.41
C SER A 569 32.71 16.98 -33.88
N GLN A 570 32.58 16.01 -34.79
CA GLN A 570 32.78 16.18 -36.24
C GLN A 570 31.43 16.23 -36.98
N GLU A 571 30.58 17.19 -36.63
CA GLU A 571 29.18 17.26 -37.12
C GLU A 571 29.04 17.38 -38.64
N ASP A 572 29.92 18.12 -39.32
CA ASP A 572 29.89 18.26 -40.78
C ASP A 572 30.11 16.92 -41.48
N GLN A 573 31.02 16.12 -40.93
CA GLN A 573 31.31 14.78 -41.46
C GLN A 573 30.16 13.82 -41.14
N ALA A 574 29.56 13.93 -39.96
CA ALA A 574 28.35 13.19 -39.61
C ALA A 574 27.22 13.48 -40.61
N ARG A 575 26.97 14.77 -40.94
CA ARG A 575 25.98 15.16 -41.96
C ARG A 575 26.28 14.56 -43.32
N GLN A 576 27.55 14.57 -43.72
CA GLN A 576 27.97 14.07 -45.02
C GLN A 576 27.76 12.55 -45.16
N VAL A 577 27.98 11.78 -44.09
CA VAL A 577 27.76 10.32 -44.07
C VAL A 577 26.30 9.99 -44.35
N ILE A 578 25.36 10.65 -43.67
CA ILE A 578 23.92 10.43 -43.87
C ILE A 578 23.48 10.91 -45.26
N THR A 579 23.98 12.07 -45.71
CA THR A 579 23.71 12.57 -47.07
C THR A 579 24.17 11.56 -48.12
N ASN A 580 25.29 10.86 -47.90
CA ASN A 580 25.76 9.81 -48.80
C ASN A 580 24.89 8.54 -48.72
N LEU A 581 24.48 8.12 -47.52
CA LEU A 581 23.57 6.98 -47.34
C LEU A 581 22.25 7.20 -48.10
N LEU A 582 21.68 8.41 -48.03
CA LEU A 582 20.41 8.74 -48.68
C LEU A 582 20.46 8.73 -50.21
N LYS A 583 21.66 8.79 -50.83
CA LYS A 583 21.83 8.60 -52.28
C LYS A 583 21.53 7.17 -52.73
N ASN A 584 21.54 6.20 -51.81
CA ASN A 584 21.08 4.86 -52.08
C ASN A 584 19.56 4.88 -52.31
N LYS A 585 19.14 4.59 -53.55
CA LYS A 585 17.72 4.58 -53.93
C LYS A 585 16.97 3.37 -53.39
N ASP A 586 17.69 2.27 -53.11
CA ASP A 586 17.13 1.02 -52.59
C ASP A 586 17.17 0.96 -51.05
N LEU A 587 17.40 2.10 -50.39
CA LEU A 587 17.41 2.19 -48.93
C LEU A 587 16.04 1.80 -48.36
N SER A 588 16.03 0.85 -47.43
CA SER A 588 14.80 0.39 -46.77
C SER A 588 14.14 1.52 -45.96
N LEU A 589 12.83 1.40 -45.72
CA LEU A 589 12.11 2.35 -44.86
C LEU A 589 12.80 2.51 -43.49
N THR A 590 13.27 1.42 -42.89
CA THR A 590 14.03 1.43 -41.64
C THR A 590 15.32 2.25 -41.75
N GLY A 591 16.05 2.14 -42.86
CA GLY A 591 17.25 2.94 -43.11
C GLY A 591 16.95 4.44 -43.29
N VAL A 592 15.83 4.78 -43.94
CA VAL A 592 15.37 6.17 -44.09
C VAL A 592 14.97 6.77 -42.73
N ILE A 593 14.24 6.01 -41.91
CA ILE A 593 13.88 6.44 -40.54
C ILE A 593 15.12 6.64 -39.68
N ALA A 594 16.09 5.72 -39.72
CA ALA A 594 17.35 5.86 -38.99
C ALA A 594 18.13 7.12 -39.42
N ALA A 595 18.14 7.43 -40.72
CA ALA A 595 18.75 8.66 -41.23
C ALA A 595 18.04 9.93 -40.75
N ALA A 596 16.70 9.93 -40.67
CA ALA A 596 15.93 11.04 -40.11
C ALA A 596 16.25 11.25 -38.63
N GLN A 597 16.27 10.17 -37.84
CA GLN A 597 16.62 10.23 -36.42
C GLN A 597 18.06 10.71 -36.19
N ALA A 598 18.99 10.30 -37.05
CA ALA A 598 20.37 10.78 -37.04
C ALA A 598 20.44 12.30 -37.26
N MET A 599 19.80 12.83 -38.30
CA MET A 599 19.76 14.27 -38.58
C MET A 599 19.09 15.08 -37.47
N LEU A 600 18.02 14.54 -36.88
CA LEU A 600 17.35 15.16 -35.75
C LEU A 600 18.29 15.30 -34.54
N LYS A 601 19.13 14.29 -34.28
CA LYS A 601 20.05 14.25 -33.14
C LYS A 601 21.11 15.36 -33.19
N ILE A 602 21.52 15.80 -34.38
CA ILE A 602 22.45 16.93 -34.57
C ILE A 602 21.73 18.27 -34.75
N GLY A 603 20.39 18.29 -34.59
CA GLY A 603 19.59 19.50 -34.70
C GLY A 603 19.38 20.02 -36.12
N ASP A 604 19.60 19.20 -37.15
CA ASP A 604 19.38 19.58 -38.55
C ASP A 604 17.90 19.35 -38.93
N ALA A 605 17.04 20.29 -38.51
CA ALA A 605 15.60 20.19 -38.70
C ALA A 605 15.19 20.19 -40.18
N ASP A 606 15.87 20.98 -41.03
CA ASP A 606 15.60 21.04 -42.47
C ASP A 606 15.92 19.71 -43.17
N ALA A 607 17.08 19.11 -42.87
CA ALA A 607 17.41 17.79 -43.40
C ALA A 607 16.43 16.73 -42.88
N THR A 608 16.09 16.77 -41.59
CA THR A 608 15.12 15.84 -40.97
C THR A 608 13.77 15.90 -41.66
N LEU A 609 13.25 17.11 -41.94
CA LEU A 609 11.98 17.31 -42.65
C LEU A 609 11.99 16.58 -44.01
N SER A 610 13.02 16.82 -44.82
CA SER A 610 13.13 16.21 -46.16
C SER A 610 13.19 14.68 -46.12
N ILE A 611 13.83 14.11 -45.10
CA ILE A 611 13.95 12.66 -44.94
C ILE A 611 12.63 12.05 -44.45
N LEU A 612 11.94 12.71 -43.51
CA LEU A 612 10.64 12.27 -43.03
C LEU A 612 9.56 12.34 -44.11
N GLN A 613 9.59 13.36 -44.99
CA GLN A 613 8.70 13.40 -46.17
C GLN A 613 8.89 12.17 -47.06
N ARG A 614 10.14 11.78 -47.34
CA ARG A 614 10.45 10.54 -48.06
C ARG A 614 9.96 9.30 -47.30
N ALA A 615 10.07 9.27 -45.97
CA ALA A 615 9.58 8.16 -45.15
C ALA A 615 8.06 8.02 -45.22
N VAL A 616 7.31 9.14 -45.21
CA VAL A 616 5.85 9.17 -45.38
C VAL A 616 5.45 8.73 -46.79
N GLU A 617 6.17 9.14 -47.83
CA GLU A 617 5.92 8.65 -49.20
C GLU A 617 6.06 7.12 -49.31
N MET A 618 6.99 6.52 -48.56
CA MET A 618 7.21 5.08 -48.52
C MET A 618 6.19 4.33 -47.67
N ALA A 619 5.63 4.98 -46.64
CA ALA A 619 4.67 4.39 -45.70
C ALA A 619 3.64 5.44 -45.24
N PRO A 620 2.67 5.79 -46.09
CA PRO A 620 1.72 6.88 -45.82
C PRO A 620 0.78 6.57 -44.66
N ASP A 621 0.51 5.29 -44.38
CA ASP A 621 -0.40 4.86 -43.31
C ASP A 621 0.32 4.62 -41.97
N ASN A 622 1.58 5.04 -41.82
CA ASN A 622 2.34 4.86 -40.58
C ASN A 622 2.17 6.07 -39.65
N ALA A 623 1.38 5.86 -38.58
CA ALA A 623 1.05 6.88 -37.60
C ALA A 623 2.28 7.52 -36.92
N GLU A 624 3.32 6.76 -36.60
CA GLU A 624 4.51 7.29 -35.90
C GLU A 624 5.35 8.19 -36.81
N ILE A 625 5.48 7.85 -38.10
CA ILE A 625 6.25 8.66 -39.05
C ILE A 625 5.54 9.98 -39.32
N LEU A 626 4.21 9.96 -39.48
CA LEU A 626 3.40 11.18 -39.62
C LEU A 626 3.46 12.05 -38.35
N TYR A 627 3.48 11.42 -37.18
CA TYR A 627 3.63 12.13 -35.92
C TYR A 627 4.99 12.85 -35.79
N ASP A 628 6.08 12.16 -36.14
CA ASP A 628 7.41 12.76 -36.14
C ASP A 628 7.55 13.84 -37.23
N LEU A 629 6.94 13.67 -38.41
CA LEU A 629 6.89 14.70 -39.45
C LEU A 629 6.19 15.96 -38.93
N ALA A 630 5.00 15.80 -38.34
CA ALA A 630 4.24 16.90 -37.76
C ALA A 630 5.04 17.65 -36.68
N ALA A 631 5.82 16.92 -35.87
CA ALA A 631 6.65 17.52 -34.82
C ALA A 631 7.74 18.44 -35.42
N ILE A 632 8.39 18.01 -36.50
CA ILE A 632 9.44 18.80 -37.18
C ILE A 632 8.84 20.00 -37.91
N GLU A 633 7.69 19.85 -38.56
CA GLU A 633 6.95 20.96 -39.18
C GLU A 633 6.58 22.04 -38.15
N CYS A 634 6.16 21.62 -36.94
CA CYS A 634 5.91 22.55 -35.82
C CYS A 634 7.17 23.32 -35.40
N ILE A 635 8.32 22.63 -35.31
CA ILE A 635 9.60 23.24 -34.95
C ILE A 635 10.01 24.30 -35.98
N LEU A 636 9.90 23.95 -37.27
CA LEU A 636 10.24 24.81 -38.42
C LEU A 636 9.24 25.95 -38.64
N GLY A 637 8.05 25.88 -38.05
CA GLY A 637 7.05 26.94 -38.05
C GLY A 637 5.89 26.77 -39.04
N ASP A 638 5.82 25.63 -39.72
CA ASP A 638 4.71 25.26 -40.62
C ASP A 638 3.54 24.67 -39.83
N GLN A 639 2.90 25.53 -39.05
CA GLN A 639 1.83 25.18 -38.10
C GLN A 639 0.61 24.51 -38.77
N ALA A 640 0.26 24.94 -39.99
CA ALA A 640 -0.90 24.41 -40.71
C ALA A 640 -0.69 22.95 -41.14
N LEU A 641 0.47 22.64 -41.74
CA LEU A 641 0.82 21.27 -42.15
C LEU A 641 1.02 20.37 -40.95
N SER A 642 1.66 20.89 -39.90
CA SER A 642 1.86 20.15 -38.65
C SER A 642 0.52 19.71 -38.04
N LEU A 643 -0.49 20.57 -37.99
CA LEU A 643 -1.83 20.21 -37.50
C LEU A 643 -2.52 19.16 -38.37
N GLU A 644 -2.40 19.26 -39.68
CA GLU A 644 -2.95 18.30 -40.64
C GLU A 644 -2.35 16.90 -40.43
N HIS A 645 -1.02 16.79 -40.47
CA HIS A 645 -0.32 15.52 -40.28
C HIS A 645 -0.50 14.96 -38.87
N LEU A 646 -0.53 15.82 -37.84
CA LEU A 646 -0.79 15.40 -36.46
C LEU A 646 -2.19 14.80 -36.30
N THR A 647 -3.21 15.41 -36.91
CA THR A 647 -4.59 14.90 -36.86
C THR A 647 -4.67 13.54 -37.55
N HIS A 648 -4.07 13.42 -38.73
CA HIS A 648 -4.04 12.15 -39.47
C HIS A 648 -3.27 11.05 -38.72
N ALA A 649 -2.14 11.38 -38.08
CA ALA A 649 -1.40 10.44 -37.24
C ALA A 649 -2.25 9.88 -36.09
N ILE A 650 -3.07 10.73 -35.45
CA ILE A 650 -3.95 10.32 -34.35
C ILE A 650 -5.06 9.40 -34.85
N GLU A 651 -5.68 9.72 -35.99
CA GLU A 651 -6.72 8.86 -36.59
C GLU A 651 -6.18 7.46 -36.90
N LEU A 652 -5.00 7.37 -37.51
CA LEU A 652 -4.34 6.09 -37.78
C LEU A 652 -3.96 5.35 -36.48
N ASN A 653 -3.47 6.05 -35.47
CA ASN A 653 -3.12 5.46 -34.18
C ASN A 653 -4.35 4.90 -33.44
N GLN A 654 -5.50 5.58 -33.50
CA GLN A 654 -6.75 5.09 -32.93
C GLN A 654 -7.18 3.77 -33.59
N VAL A 655 -7.12 3.68 -34.92
CA VAL A 655 -7.43 2.44 -35.66
C VAL A 655 -6.44 1.33 -35.30
N GLN A 656 -5.14 1.64 -35.22
CA GLN A 656 -4.11 0.68 -34.83
C GLN A 656 -4.34 0.12 -33.43
N ARG A 657 -4.73 0.95 -32.47
CA ARG A 657 -4.96 0.53 -31.07
C ARG A 657 -6.20 -0.34 -30.88
N GLN A 658 -7.18 -0.29 -31.80
CA GLN A 658 -8.31 -1.22 -31.79
C GLN A 658 -7.87 -2.66 -32.05
N THR A 659 -6.80 -2.86 -32.83
CA THR A 659 -6.29 -4.19 -33.19
C THR A 659 -5.05 -4.60 -32.37
N ASN A 660 -4.33 -3.62 -31.81
CA ASN A 660 -3.20 -3.83 -30.91
C ASN A 660 -3.27 -2.87 -29.71
N PRO A 661 -3.92 -3.27 -28.60
CA PRO A 661 -4.05 -2.43 -27.41
C PRO A 661 -2.71 -2.00 -26.78
N ALA A 662 -1.62 -2.73 -27.04
CA ALA A 662 -0.28 -2.42 -26.57
C ALA A 662 0.46 -1.36 -27.42
N ALA A 663 -0.12 -0.92 -28.55
CA ALA A 663 0.46 0.14 -29.36
C ALA A 663 0.43 1.49 -28.61
N ARG A 664 1.49 2.29 -28.81
CA ARG A 664 1.70 3.60 -28.18
C ARG A 664 0.47 4.48 -28.36
N ASP A 665 0.01 5.11 -27.29
CA ASP A 665 -1.08 6.10 -27.33
C ASP A 665 -0.51 7.49 -27.64
N ILE A 666 -0.52 7.87 -28.91
CA ILE A 666 0.01 9.16 -29.37
C ILE A 666 -0.72 10.33 -28.70
N LEU A 667 -2.04 10.23 -28.52
CA LEU A 667 -2.86 11.28 -27.91
C LEU A 667 -2.49 11.51 -26.44
N SER A 668 -2.16 10.44 -25.72
CA SER A 668 -1.70 10.53 -24.32
C SER A 668 -0.35 11.24 -24.18
N VAL A 669 0.59 10.98 -25.10
CA VAL A 669 1.96 11.52 -25.04
C VAL A 669 2.04 12.94 -25.59
N LEU A 670 1.18 13.29 -26.56
CA LEU A 670 1.12 14.62 -27.18
C LEU A 670 1.04 15.78 -26.15
N GLN A 671 0.34 15.56 -25.04
CA GLN A 671 0.18 16.58 -23.99
C GLN A 671 1.48 16.91 -23.25
N GLN A 672 2.47 16.03 -23.30
CA GLN A 672 3.78 16.21 -22.64
C GLN A 672 4.91 16.48 -23.64
N ASP A 673 4.68 16.26 -24.94
CA ASP A 673 5.69 16.48 -25.97
C ASP A 673 5.95 18.00 -26.19
N GLN A 674 7.19 18.41 -25.91
CA GLN A 674 7.64 19.80 -26.02
C GLN A 674 7.78 20.26 -27.48
N ARG A 675 7.90 19.35 -28.45
CA ARG A 675 8.03 19.69 -29.88
C ARG A 675 6.79 20.42 -30.40
N PHE A 676 5.63 20.20 -29.75
CA PHE A 676 4.34 20.80 -30.10
C PHE A 676 3.95 22.02 -29.24
N GLU A 677 4.85 22.55 -28.42
CA GLU A 677 4.53 23.65 -27.49
C GLU A 677 3.91 24.87 -28.19
N LYS A 678 4.41 25.22 -29.38
CA LYS A 678 3.90 26.34 -30.19
C LYS A 678 2.46 26.14 -30.69
N LEU A 679 2.00 24.90 -30.81
CA LEU A 679 0.67 24.54 -31.32
C LEU A 679 -0.36 24.28 -30.21
N ARG A 680 0.08 24.15 -28.96
CA ARG A 680 -0.79 23.71 -27.84
C ARG A 680 -1.96 24.65 -27.55
N ASN A 681 -1.83 25.94 -27.91
CA ASN A 681 -2.87 26.95 -27.76
C ASN A 681 -3.77 27.08 -29.00
N ASP A 682 -3.51 26.35 -30.08
CA ASP A 682 -4.35 26.37 -31.27
C ASP A 682 -5.71 25.72 -30.98
N PRO A 683 -6.84 26.33 -31.41
CA PRO A 683 -8.18 25.75 -31.23
C PRO A 683 -8.34 24.36 -31.85
N ASN A 684 -7.62 24.07 -32.94
CA ASN A 684 -7.67 22.80 -33.67
C ASN A 684 -6.65 21.79 -33.15
N PHE A 685 -5.88 22.13 -32.11
CA PHE A 685 -4.95 21.19 -31.50
C PHE A 685 -5.73 20.03 -30.86
N PRO A 686 -5.39 18.76 -31.17
CA PRO A 686 -6.08 17.59 -30.63
C PRO A 686 -6.05 17.56 -29.10
N LYS A 687 -7.22 17.41 -28.47
CA LYS A 687 -7.40 17.34 -27.01
C LYS A 687 -7.95 15.96 -26.62
N LYS A 688 -7.60 15.54 -25.40
CA LYS A 688 -7.99 14.25 -24.82
C LYS A 688 -9.49 14.12 -24.65
#